data_AF-A0A162G254-F1
#
_entry.id   AF-A0A162G254-F1
#
_cell.length_a   1.000
_cell.length_b   1.000
_cell.length_c   1.000
_cell.angle_alpha   90.00
_cell.angle_beta   90.00
_cell.angle_gamma   90.00
#
_symmetry.space_group_name_H-M   'P 1'
#
loop_
_entity.id
_entity.type
_entity.pdbx_description
1 polymer ?
#
loop_
_entity_poly.entity_id
_entity_poly.type
_entity_poly.pdbx_seq_one_letter_code
_entity_poly.pdbx_strand_id
1 'polypeptide(L)'
;MSRFGQTEKIIFVGALILLVAFSYFLYDDSLLFPKANNGKLELIGDVAISQNDVRRKNLDTFSWLPASRKDSVYQNDSIFTGDRSEATIRLQDGTQIRIEPNSLITLNLKNGQMNLDLRYGNLVGELAQGSSLTVKSGTEEFKLESTPGTAEKPKIQFNKAHSGTVDLKLISGDVKYVDKKKKAVKALPKNTVVAVDKKGEVKQVEKPQLSLTTANNVNYLRMNPDDPLPFEWQSKGPVSRYELEISPAQDFSTVAVSKITSETKTAVTEPLEPGAYYWRLKAFDHNGQVSAVSPVQNVQVTHLAGPQIVTPTQAAQINLELKVKPKEELATTTEVQWRAQPVLKNFTWQVSQDPEFQTILKEEQTTNLAAVTPKLPSGTYWVRVQGQTESQKVSPWSEPVSFTLNLLAHKEERPDRPVLVTKKIEFKAPTGKDRNPASPEAPKLAWKPVLQTKNYHLQIAKDASFKDAEKYDITQTQAAWSQYRPGKYFYRVYARGLNGLISEPSETGTLEISVGGLTLDPLKTINAVGQAPGPKETPVSWSEVPFAKSYLVQVDKNKDFSAPQLLEYSSNAGVLTLNDPGRYNVRVQAMDESNQPLTEFSNIEEVLYTFRAPLVAPTLMEPFNAASIFLQTEMEPFIWLEWKKVEGASSYRIEISDKADFSRTLIAKSIDGNRYLIKDRVPLGKIYWRVRAESKTDSEASEWASKREFTLYHQKNETFVK
;
A
#
# COMPACT_ATOMS: atom_id res chain seq x y z
N MET A 1 -75.52 18.51 50.28
CA MET A 1 -76.51 19.25 51.10
C MET A 1 -76.81 18.61 52.48
N SER A 2 -75.97 17.73 53.03
CA SER A 2 -76.22 17.07 54.33
C SER A 2 -75.70 17.83 55.56
N ARG A 3 -75.08 19.01 55.38
CA ARG A 3 -74.52 19.83 56.47
C ARG A 3 -75.24 21.17 56.73
N PHE A 4 -76.36 21.45 56.06
CA PHE A 4 -77.12 22.68 56.26
C PHE A 4 -78.38 22.43 57.10
N GLY A 5 -78.66 23.31 58.07
CA GLY A 5 -79.87 23.34 58.88
C GLY A 5 -81.12 23.67 58.06
N GLN A 6 -82.31 23.43 58.62
CA GLN A 6 -83.58 23.55 57.88
C GLN A 6 -83.83 24.99 57.39
N THR A 7 -83.51 26.00 58.20
CA THR A 7 -83.63 27.42 57.85
C THR A 7 -82.67 27.84 56.74
N GLU A 8 -81.43 27.35 56.79
CA GLU A 8 -80.40 27.63 55.77
C GLU A 8 -80.79 27.02 54.41
N LYS A 9 -81.41 25.84 54.42
CA LYS A 9 -81.94 25.23 53.19
C LYS A 9 -83.08 26.06 52.58
N ILE A 10 -83.98 26.60 53.40
CA ILE A 10 -85.09 27.44 52.91
C ILE A 10 -84.55 28.75 52.34
N ILE A 11 -83.62 29.41 53.03
CA ILE A 11 -82.98 30.65 52.54
C ILE A 11 -82.22 30.36 51.23
N PHE A 12 -81.45 29.26 51.17
CA PHE A 12 -80.70 28.89 49.98
C PHE A 12 -81.63 28.59 48.80
N VAL A 13 -82.71 27.85 49.02
CA VAL A 13 -83.71 27.58 47.97
C VAL A 13 -84.41 28.87 47.53
N GLY A 14 -84.78 29.74 48.46
CA GLY A 14 -85.38 31.04 48.15
C GLY A 14 -84.44 31.95 47.36
N ALA A 15 -83.17 32.03 47.76
CA ALA A 15 -82.13 32.76 47.05
C ALA A 15 -81.85 32.17 45.66
N LEU A 16 -81.87 30.84 45.53
CA LEU A 16 -81.69 30.15 44.25
C LEU A 16 -82.86 30.45 43.30
N ILE A 17 -84.11 30.45 43.81
CA ILE A 17 -85.30 30.81 43.01
C ILE A 17 -85.22 32.27 42.57
N LEU A 18 -84.87 33.20 43.47
CA LEU A 18 -84.67 34.61 43.12
C LEU A 18 -83.56 34.80 42.09
N LEU A 19 -82.45 34.07 42.23
CA LEU A 19 -81.35 34.12 41.28
C LEU A 19 -81.77 33.61 39.91
N VAL A 20 -82.51 32.51 39.84
CA VAL A 20 -83.07 31.99 38.58
C VAL A 20 -84.07 32.98 37.96
N ALA A 21 -84.94 33.59 38.77
CA ALA A 21 -85.90 34.60 38.31
C ALA A 21 -85.20 35.86 37.77
N PHE A 22 -84.20 36.37 38.48
CA PHE A 22 -83.43 37.52 38.01
C PHE A 22 -82.54 37.19 36.81
N SER A 23 -81.94 35.99 36.75
CA SER A 23 -81.22 35.52 35.55
C SER A 23 -82.15 35.40 34.36
N TYR A 24 -83.39 34.96 34.56
CA TYR A 24 -84.40 34.93 33.51
C TYR A 24 -84.77 36.35 33.05
N PHE A 25 -84.98 37.30 33.96
CA PHE A 25 -85.21 38.71 33.58
C PHE A 25 -84.01 39.39 32.92
N LEU A 26 -82.79 38.95 33.21
CA LEU A 26 -81.58 39.43 32.52
C LEU A 26 -81.48 38.87 31.09
N TYR A 27 -82.10 37.73 30.84
CA TYR A 27 -82.20 37.10 29.52
C TYR A 27 -83.40 37.59 28.71
N ASP A 28 -84.56 37.78 29.36
CA ASP A 28 -85.81 38.23 28.79
C ASP A 28 -86.54 39.15 29.79
N ASP A 29 -86.40 40.45 29.59
CA ASP A 29 -87.00 41.49 30.44
C ASP A 29 -88.43 41.86 30.02
N SER A 30 -89.01 41.17 29.02
CA SER A 30 -90.32 41.50 28.44
C SER A 30 -91.49 41.41 29.42
N LEU A 31 -91.33 40.65 30.51
CA LEU A 31 -92.29 40.55 31.62
C LEU A 31 -92.26 41.76 32.57
N LEU A 32 -91.11 42.43 32.72
CA LEU A 32 -90.94 43.63 33.54
C LEU A 32 -91.23 44.90 32.72
N PHE A 33 -90.94 44.85 31.42
CA PHE A 33 -91.12 45.96 30.49
C PHE A 33 -91.87 45.46 29.23
N PRO A 34 -93.22 45.54 29.20
CA PRO A 34 -93.98 45.19 28.00
C PRO A 34 -93.49 46.02 26.81
N LYS A 35 -93.43 45.39 25.62
CA LYS A 35 -92.98 46.02 24.36
C LYS A 35 -93.51 47.45 24.27
N ALA A 36 -92.58 48.40 24.16
CA ALA A 36 -92.86 49.83 24.14
C ALA A 36 -93.98 50.21 23.15
N ASN A 37 -94.77 51.21 23.52
CA ASN A 37 -95.84 51.76 22.70
C ASN A 37 -95.23 52.55 21.52
N ASN A 38 -94.81 51.85 20.47
CA ASN A 38 -94.16 52.41 19.29
C ASN A 38 -95.06 53.32 18.43
N GLY A 39 -96.27 53.65 18.89
CA GLY A 39 -97.25 54.45 18.15
C GLY A 39 -96.87 55.92 17.90
N LYS A 40 -95.75 56.42 18.47
CA LYS A 40 -95.26 57.81 18.28
C LYS A 40 -93.93 57.92 17.50
N LEU A 41 -93.23 56.83 17.20
CA LEU A 41 -91.95 56.87 16.49
C LEU A 41 -92.14 56.61 15.00
N GLU A 42 -91.41 57.34 14.16
CA GLU A 42 -91.44 57.12 12.71
C GLU A 42 -90.84 55.75 12.37
N LEU A 43 -91.56 54.99 11.54
CA LEU A 43 -91.10 53.71 11.02
C LEU A 43 -90.04 53.95 9.94
N ILE A 44 -88.83 53.46 10.16
CA ILE A 44 -87.72 53.57 9.19
C ILE A 44 -87.78 52.44 8.16
N GLY A 45 -88.15 51.23 8.59
CA GLY A 45 -88.12 50.05 7.73
C GLY A 45 -88.29 48.74 8.48
N ASP A 46 -87.80 47.66 7.89
CA ASP A 46 -87.83 46.32 8.47
C ASP A 46 -86.48 45.60 8.35
N VAL A 47 -86.20 44.69 9.29
CA VAL A 47 -85.06 43.77 9.22
C VAL A 47 -85.36 42.70 8.17
N ALA A 48 -84.82 42.88 6.96
CA ALA A 48 -85.02 41.97 5.84
C ALA A 48 -84.22 40.66 6.00
N ILE A 49 -83.02 40.75 6.57
CA ILE A 49 -82.10 39.63 6.86
C ILE A 49 -81.50 39.84 8.24
N SER A 50 -81.42 38.76 9.02
CA SER A 50 -80.69 38.69 10.28
C SER A 50 -80.03 37.31 10.38
N GLN A 51 -78.71 37.27 10.58
CA GLN A 51 -77.92 36.06 10.67
C GLN A 51 -77.01 36.09 11.89
N ASN A 52 -77.01 35.00 12.65
CA ASN A 52 -76.20 34.80 13.85
C ASN A 52 -76.52 35.82 14.95
N ASP A 53 -75.54 36.63 15.35
CA ASP A 53 -75.65 37.57 16.45
C ASP A 53 -75.96 38.99 15.93
N VAL A 54 -77.24 39.22 15.65
CA VAL A 54 -77.75 40.57 15.34
C VAL A 54 -78.59 41.05 16.49
N ARG A 55 -78.23 42.21 17.03
CA ARG A 55 -78.93 42.82 18.15
C ARG A 55 -79.43 44.20 17.77
N ARG A 56 -80.62 44.53 18.25
CA ARG A 56 -81.24 45.82 18.11
C ARG A 56 -81.47 46.43 19.49
N LYS A 57 -81.21 47.72 19.61
CA LYS A 57 -81.52 48.51 20.79
C LYS A 57 -82.39 49.69 20.40
N ASN A 58 -83.55 49.79 21.03
CA ASN A 58 -84.48 50.91 20.85
C ASN A 58 -84.12 52.04 21.80
N LEU A 59 -84.65 53.25 21.54
CA LEU A 59 -84.44 54.43 22.38
C LEU A 59 -84.85 54.22 23.84
N ASP A 60 -85.96 53.52 24.06
CA ASP A 60 -86.59 53.36 25.39
C ASP A 60 -86.13 52.10 26.15
N THR A 61 -85.30 51.26 25.54
CA THR A 61 -84.80 50.00 26.14
C THR A 61 -83.33 50.12 26.49
N PHE A 62 -82.95 49.73 27.71
CA PHE A 62 -81.53 49.69 28.10
C PHE A 62 -80.79 48.47 27.52
N SER A 63 -81.54 47.39 27.27
CA SER A 63 -81.07 46.08 26.81
C SER A 63 -80.94 46.01 25.29
N TRP A 64 -79.97 45.23 24.82
CA TRP A 64 -79.87 44.82 23.42
C TRP A 64 -80.71 43.56 23.22
N LEU A 65 -81.70 43.61 22.32
CA LEU A 65 -82.59 42.49 22.03
C LEU A 65 -82.19 41.84 20.70
N PRO A 66 -82.35 40.52 20.51
CA PRO A 66 -82.14 39.88 19.21
C PRO A 66 -83.02 40.53 18.13
N ALA A 67 -82.43 40.91 17.00
CA ALA A 67 -83.16 41.46 15.87
C ALA A 67 -83.56 40.32 14.92
N SER A 68 -84.86 40.04 14.81
CA SER A 68 -85.40 38.96 13.99
C SER A 68 -85.90 39.47 12.62
N ARG A 69 -86.03 38.55 11.66
CA ARG A 69 -86.55 38.89 10.33
C ARG A 69 -87.97 39.44 10.43
N LYS A 70 -88.26 40.53 9.70
CA LYS A 70 -89.49 41.33 9.70
C LYS A 70 -89.70 42.21 10.94
N ASP A 71 -88.74 42.28 11.87
CA ASP A 71 -88.83 43.25 12.95
C ASP A 71 -88.82 44.67 12.38
N SER A 72 -89.81 45.47 12.78
CA SER A 72 -89.91 46.88 12.40
C SER A 72 -88.80 47.69 13.05
N VAL A 73 -88.04 48.43 12.26
CA VAL A 73 -87.00 49.36 12.71
C VAL A 73 -87.58 50.77 12.73
N TYR A 74 -87.46 51.45 13.87
CA TYR A 74 -87.95 52.80 14.11
C TYR A 74 -86.80 53.80 14.26
N GLN A 75 -87.15 55.08 14.28
CA GLN A 75 -86.21 56.16 14.53
C GLN A 75 -85.41 55.97 15.82
N ASN A 76 -84.10 56.24 15.73
CA ASN A 76 -83.08 56.12 16.78
C ASN A 76 -82.72 54.68 17.19
N ASP A 77 -83.18 53.68 16.46
CA ASP A 77 -82.73 52.32 16.71
C ASP A 77 -81.26 52.13 16.35
N SER A 78 -80.56 51.41 17.21
CA SER A 78 -79.22 50.94 16.94
C SER A 78 -79.22 49.47 16.56
N ILE A 79 -78.43 49.13 15.56
CA ILE A 79 -78.23 47.75 15.10
C ILE A 79 -76.75 47.40 15.28
N PHE A 80 -76.51 46.28 15.95
CA PHE A 80 -75.20 45.69 16.18
C PHE A 80 -75.12 44.32 15.50
N THR A 81 -74.02 44.06 14.81
CA THR A 81 -73.67 42.75 14.25
C THR A 81 -72.38 42.26 14.90
N GLY A 82 -72.43 41.07 15.52
CA GLY A 82 -71.25 40.43 16.09
C GLY A 82 -70.33 39.77 15.05
N ASP A 83 -69.38 38.97 15.52
CA ASP A 83 -68.51 38.17 14.66
C ASP A 83 -69.34 37.23 13.77
N ARG A 84 -68.95 37.12 12.50
CA ARG A 84 -69.63 36.30 11.46
C ARG A 84 -71.14 36.57 11.35
N SER A 85 -71.61 37.76 11.75
CA SER A 85 -73.03 38.10 11.77
C SER A 85 -73.36 39.14 10.70
N GLU A 86 -74.57 39.10 10.15
CA GLU A 86 -75.00 39.98 9.08
C GLU A 86 -76.46 40.40 9.28
N ALA A 87 -76.74 41.67 9.03
CA ALA A 87 -78.09 42.20 9.01
C ALA A 87 -78.36 42.98 7.74
N THR A 88 -79.56 42.89 7.16
CA THR A 88 -79.99 43.78 6.08
C THR A 88 -81.24 44.52 6.52
N ILE A 89 -81.17 45.84 6.56
CA ILE A 89 -82.30 46.71 6.85
C ILE A 89 -82.87 47.21 5.53
N ARG A 90 -84.15 46.96 5.30
CA ARG A 90 -84.87 47.49 4.14
C ARG A 90 -85.66 48.71 4.58
N LEU A 91 -85.34 49.86 3.99
CA LEU A 91 -86.00 51.13 4.26
C LEU A 91 -87.33 51.23 3.49
N GLN A 92 -88.19 52.16 3.92
CA GLN A 92 -89.48 52.42 3.27
C GLN A 92 -89.36 52.88 1.80
N ASP A 93 -88.27 53.55 1.44
CA ASP A 93 -87.99 53.99 0.06
C ASP A 93 -87.45 52.85 -0.84
N GLY A 94 -87.25 51.65 -0.29
CA GLY A 94 -86.70 50.49 -0.99
C GLY A 94 -85.17 50.40 -0.96
N THR A 95 -84.47 51.35 -0.34
CA THR A 95 -83.04 51.29 -0.06
C THR A 95 -82.74 50.11 0.86
N GLN A 96 -81.66 49.37 0.61
CA GLN A 96 -81.21 48.27 1.46
C GLN A 96 -79.86 48.60 2.07
N ILE A 97 -79.74 48.46 3.38
CA ILE A 97 -78.50 48.67 4.13
C ILE A 97 -78.08 47.32 4.69
N ARG A 98 -77.03 46.76 4.10
CA ARG A 98 -76.39 45.54 4.58
C ARG A 98 -75.30 45.90 5.56
N ILE A 99 -75.39 45.40 6.77
CA ILE A 99 -74.48 45.64 7.89
C ILE A 99 -73.65 44.37 8.05
N GLU A 100 -72.36 44.49 7.82
CA GLU A 100 -71.41 43.37 7.84
C GLU A 100 -70.93 43.08 9.28
N PRO A 101 -70.21 41.99 9.54
CA PRO A 101 -69.78 41.62 10.90
C PRO A 101 -69.02 42.73 11.64
N ASN A 102 -69.15 42.74 12.97
CA ASN A 102 -68.48 43.69 13.87
C ASN A 102 -68.80 45.16 13.58
N SER A 103 -70.07 45.44 13.33
CA SER A 103 -70.52 46.79 12.98
C SER A 103 -71.59 47.28 13.93
N LEU A 104 -71.57 48.58 14.17
CA LEU A 104 -72.55 49.28 14.99
C LEU A 104 -73.04 50.52 14.25
N ILE A 105 -74.35 50.55 13.97
CA ILE A 105 -75.00 51.70 13.36
C ILE A 105 -76.14 52.22 14.23
N THR A 106 -76.49 53.48 14.02
CA THR A 106 -77.74 54.08 14.50
C THR A 106 -78.49 54.69 13.33
N LEU A 107 -79.79 54.41 13.21
CA LEU A 107 -80.64 54.89 12.13
C LEU A 107 -81.55 56.02 12.63
N ASN A 108 -81.55 57.17 11.96
CA ASN A 108 -82.38 58.32 12.31
C ASN A 108 -83.01 58.96 11.07
N LEU A 109 -84.28 59.36 11.13
CA LEU A 109 -84.96 60.11 10.07
C LEU A 109 -84.95 61.61 10.41
N LYS A 110 -84.52 62.47 9.48
CA LYS A 110 -84.56 63.93 9.64
C LYS A 110 -85.17 64.55 8.38
N ASN A 111 -86.33 65.19 8.51
CA ASN A 111 -87.07 65.82 7.39
C ASN A 111 -87.32 64.85 6.21
N GLY A 112 -87.64 63.58 6.50
CA GLY A 112 -87.84 62.55 5.47
C GLY A 112 -86.56 62.02 4.81
N GLN A 113 -85.37 62.50 5.19
CA GLN A 113 -84.08 61.98 4.73
C GLN A 113 -83.49 60.99 5.74
N MET A 114 -82.97 59.87 5.24
CA MET A 114 -82.27 58.87 6.05
C MET A 114 -80.91 59.42 6.50
N ASN A 115 -80.70 59.51 7.81
CA ASN A 115 -79.42 59.80 8.45
C ASN A 115 -78.90 58.57 9.20
N LEU A 116 -77.81 57.98 8.71
CA LEU A 116 -77.18 56.80 9.28
C LEU A 116 -75.89 57.23 9.99
N ASP A 117 -75.80 56.98 11.30
CA ASP A 117 -74.57 57.16 12.08
C ASP A 117 -73.81 55.84 12.15
N LEU A 118 -72.68 55.74 11.43
CA LEU A 118 -71.79 54.59 11.48
C LEU A 118 -70.77 54.81 12.60
N ARG A 119 -70.89 54.05 13.70
CA ARG A 119 -69.97 54.15 14.84
C ARG A 119 -68.63 53.51 14.52
N TYR A 120 -68.66 52.28 14.02
CA TYR A 120 -67.52 51.52 13.49
C TYR A 120 -68.06 50.33 12.68
N GLY A 121 -67.18 49.73 11.89
CA GLY A 121 -67.48 48.53 11.11
C GLY A 121 -67.72 48.83 9.63
N ASN A 122 -68.33 47.86 8.95
CA ASN A 122 -68.53 47.86 7.52
C ASN A 122 -70.02 47.79 7.18
N LEU A 123 -70.45 48.58 6.20
CA LEU A 123 -71.79 48.47 5.64
C LEU A 123 -71.79 48.69 4.14
N VAL A 124 -72.76 48.09 3.47
CA VAL A 124 -73.04 48.26 2.05
C VAL A 124 -74.45 48.81 1.90
N GLY A 125 -74.56 50.02 1.38
CA GLY A 125 -75.83 50.65 1.04
C GLY A 125 -76.15 50.45 -0.44
N GLU A 126 -77.29 49.83 -0.74
CA GLU A 126 -77.89 49.77 -2.07
C GLU A 126 -79.05 50.77 -2.13
N LEU A 127 -78.79 51.95 -2.70
CA LEU A 127 -79.74 53.06 -2.73
C LEU A 127 -80.85 52.82 -3.76
N ALA A 128 -82.10 53.14 -3.40
CA ALA A 128 -83.19 53.24 -4.35
C ALA A 128 -82.94 54.37 -5.38
N GLN A 129 -83.64 54.33 -6.52
CA GLN A 129 -83.53 55.40 -7.52
C GLN A 129 -84.11 56.71 -6.97
N GLY A 130 -83.34 57.80 -7.09
CA GLY A 130 -83.76 59.12 -6.63
C GLY A 130 -83.80 59.29 -5.11
N SER A 131 -83.33 58.30 -4.33
CA SER A 131 -83.20 58.45 -2.88
C SER A 131 -81.87 59.13 -2.50
N SER A 132 -81.83 59.63 -1.27
CA SER A 132 -80.62 60.21 -0.67
C SER A 132 -80.34 59.58 0.68
N LEU A 133 -79.08 59.27 0.93
CA LEU A 133 -78.59 58.77 2.22
C LEU A 133 -77.56 59.74 2.76
N THR A 134 -77.77 60.20 3.99
CA THR A 134 -76.75 60.96 4.72
C THR A 134 -76.04 60.02 5.67
N VAL A 135 -74.73 59.86 5.53
CA VAL A 135 -73.92 59.06 6.45
C VAL A 135 -73.15 60.00 7.37
N LYS A 136 -73.36 59.84 8.68
CA LYS A 136 -72.67 60.57 9.72
C LYS A 136 -71.55 59.75 10.30
N SER A 137 -70.43 60.41 10.56
CA SER A 137 -69.28 59.83 11.24
C SER A 137 -68.66 60.89 12.17
N GLY A 138 -69.00 60.83 13.46
CA GLY A 138 -68.59 61.83 14.43
C GLY A 138 -69.35 63.16 14.24
N THR A 139 -68.65 64.26 13.97
CA THR A 139 -69.25 65.58 13.70
C THR A 139 -69.65 65.78 12.24
N GLU A 140 -69.16 64.94 11.34
CA GLU A 140 -69.29 65.15 9.89
C GLU A 140 -70.46 64.35 9.29
N GLU A 141 -71.11 64.92 8.27
CA GLU A 141 -72.24 64.32 7.55
C GLU A 141 -71.97 64.33 6.04
N PHE A 142 -72.16 63.18 5.41
CA PHE A 142 -71.93 62.94 3.99
C PHE A 142 -73.24 62.64 3.30
N LYS A 143 -73.75 63.61 2.53
CA LYS A 143 -74.97 63.43 1.74
C LYS A 143 -74.63 62.78 0.40
N LEU A 144 -75.22 61.61 0.17
CA LEU A 144 -75.08 60.82 -1.04
C LEU A 144 -76.43 60.80 -1.74
N GLU A 145 -76.43 61.17 -3.01
CA GLU A 145 -77.65 61.29 -3.81
C GLU A 145 -77.55 60.35 -5.01
N SER A 146 -78.57 59.51 -5.15
CA SER A 146 -78.78 58.63 -6.30
C SER A 146 -79.33 59.46 -7.47
N THR A 147 -78.76 59.28 -8.67
CA THR A 147 -79.25 59.99 -9.86
C THR A 147 -80.45 59.26 -10.48
N PRO A 148 -81.64 59.89 -10.60
CA PRO A 148 -82.82 59.25 -11.19
C PRO A 148 -82.58 58.80 -12.64
N GLY A 149 -83.20 57.68 -13.05
CA GLY A 149 -83.19 57.22 -14.46
C GLY A 149 -81.98 56.35 -14.86
N THR A 150 -81.12 55.97 -13.91
CA THR A 150 -80.00 55.03 -14.16
C THR A 150 -80.47 53.57 -14.06
N ALA A 151 -80.08 52.70 -14.99
CA ALA A 151 -80.55 51.31 -15.03
C ALA A 151 -80.07 50.46 -13.82
N GLU A 152 -79.04 50.91 -13.10
CA GLU A 152 -78.41 50.19 -11.99
C GLU A 152 -78.58 50.94 -10.67
N LYS A 153 -78.99 50.24 -9.60
CA LYS A 153 -79.08 50.80 -8.25
C LYS A 153 -77.67 51.08 -7.69
N PRO A 154 -77.39 52.30 -7.20
CA PRO A 154 -76.06 52.59 -6.67
C PRO A 154 -75.71 51.77 -5.43
N LYS A 155 -74.56 51.10 -5.48
CA LYS A 155 -74.00 50.30 -4.37
C LYS A 155 -72.76 50.96 -3.82
N ILE A 156 -72.79 51.31 -2.54
CA ILE A 156 -71.73 52.03 -1.87
C ILE A 156 -71.30 51.24 -0.64
N GLN A 157 -70.01 50.98 -0.52
CA GLN A 157 -69.41 50.38 0.66
C GLN A 157 -68.79 51.47 1.53
N PHE A 158 -69.03 51.37 2.83
CA PHE A 158 -68.46 52.23 3.85
C PHE A 158 -67.69 51.35 4.82
N ASN A 159 -66.45 51.72 5.08
CA ASN A 159 -65.64 51.10 6.11
C ASN A 159 -65.21 52.18 7.10
N LYS A 160 -65.53 52.00 8.38
CA LYS A 160 -65.05 52.85 9.45
C LYS A 160 -64.28 52.02 10.46
N ALA A 161 -62.96 52.19 10.48
CA ALA A 161 -62.11 51.65 11.52
C ALA A 161 -62.39 52.36 12.87
N HIS A 162 -62.06 51.68 13.98
CA HIS A 162 -62.11 52.24 15.33
C HIS A 162 -61.25 53.52 15.49
N SER A 163 -60.26 53.71 14.61
CA SER A 163 -59.41 54.92 14.53
C SER A 163 -60.15 56.18 14.08
N GLY A 164 -61.35 56.04 13.50
CA GLY A 164 -62.25 57.14 13.16
C GLY A 164 -62.27 57.54 11.68
N THR A 165 -61.29 57.10 10.86
CA THR A 165 -61.29 57.33 9.40
C THR A 165 -62.42 56.56 8.73
N VAL A 166 -63.06 57.18 7.72
CA VAL A 166 -64.10 56.55 6.91
C VAL A 166 -63.60 56.42 5.48
N ASP A 167 -63.57 55.19 5.00
CA ASP A 167 -63.28 54.86 3.61
C ASP A 167 -64.58 54.58 2.87
N LEU A 168 -64.73 55.22 1.71
CA LEU A 168 -65.87 55.11 0.83
C LEU A 168 -65.44 54.45 -0.47
N LYS A 169 -66.22 53.46 -0.94
CA LYS A 169 -66.02 52.83 -2.25
C LYS A 169 -67.34 52.72 -2.99
N LEU A 170 -67.42 53.34 -4.18
CA LEU A 170 -68.53 53.12 -5.11
C LEU A 170 -68.29 51.79 -5.83
N ILE A 171 -69.13 50.80 -5.53
CA ILE A 171 -69.10 49.47 -6.15
C ILE A 171 -69.77 49.53 -7.52
N SER A 172 -70.96 50.12 -7.61
CA SER A 172 -71.69 50.25 -8.88
C SER A 172 -72.74 51.36 -8.85
N GLY A 173 -73.32 51.69 -10.02
CA GLY A 173 -74.20 52.86 -10.21
C GLY A 173 -73.48 54.22 -10.15
N ASP A 174 -74.24 55.31 -10.14
CA ASP A 174 -73.72 56.69 -10.14
C ASP A 174 -74.21 57.47 -8.93
N VAL A 175 -73.26 57.92 -8.10
CA VAL A 175 -73.54 58.63 -6.85
C VAL A 175 -72.88 59.99 -6.88
N LYS A 176 -73.66 61.00 -6.53
CA LYS A 176 -73.15 62.34 -6.29
C LYS A 176 -73.01 62.58 -4.80
N TYR A 177 -71.95 63.28 -4.40
CA TYR A 177 -71.75 63.72 -3.04
C TYR A 177 -71.63 65.25 -2.98
N VAL A 178 -72.06 65.82 -1.85
CA VAL A 178 -71.99 67.27 -1.61
C VAL A 178 -70.70 67.60 -0.85
N ASP A 179 -69.79 68.33 -1.50
CA ASP A 179 -68.61 68.90 -0.88
C ASP A 179 -69.00 70.16 -0.08
N LYS A 180 -69.18 70.02 1.24
CA LYS A 180 -69.68 71.10 2.13
C LYS A 180 -68.84 72.39 2.04
N LYS A 181 -67.54 72.30 1.71
CA LYS A 181 -66.64 73.47 1.67
C LYS A 181 -66.67 74.18 0.32
N LYS A 182 -66.78 73.44 -0.78
CA LYS A 182 -66.86 74.01 -2.14
C LYS A 182 -68.29 74.29 -2.62
N LYS A 183 -69.31 73.93 -1.82
CA LYS A 183 -70.74 73.94 -2.20
C LYS A 183 -70.96 73.30 -3.58
N ALA A 184 -70.17 72.30 -3.90
CA ALA A 184 -70.13 71.67 -5.22
C ALA A 184 -70.59 70.22 -5.10
N VAL A 185 -71.43 69.81 -6.05
CA VAL A 185 -71.84 68.41 -6.19
C VAL A 185 -70.83 67.72 -7.10
N LYS A 186 -70.15 66.69 -6.60
CA LYS A 186 -69.14 65.91 -7.34
C LYS A 186 -69.58 64.46 -7.47
N ALA A 187 -69.18 63.80 -8.55
CA ALA A 187 -69.39 62.36 -8.71
C ALA A 187 -68.36 61.59 -7.88
N LEU A 188 -68.79 60.51 -7.20
CA LEU A 188 -67.86 59.58 -6.58
C LEU A 188 -67.22 58.73 -7.68
N PRO A 189 -65.88 58.66 -7.79
CA PRO A 189 -65.23 57.84 -8.79
C PRO A 189 -65.52 56.34 -8.59
N LYS A 190 -65.88 55.64 -9.67
CA LYS A 190 -66.17 54.20 -9.64
C LYS A 190 -64.91 53.40 -9.29
N ASN A 191 -65.06 52.37 -8.46
CA ASN A 191 -63.99 51.41 -8.11
C ASN A 191 -62.73 51.99 -7.45
N THR A 192 -62.73 53.24 -6.99
CA THR A 192 -61.64 53.78 -6.17
C THR A 192 -62.08 53.90 -4.71
N VAL A 193 -61.18 53.58 -3.80
CA VAL A 193 -61.36 53.85 -2.39
C VAL A 193 -60.96 55.29 -2.14
N VAL A 194 -61.85 56.03 -1.51
CA VAL A 194 -61.64 57.43 -1.18
C VAL A 194 -61.74 57.56 0.32
N ALA A 195 -60.66 58.04 0.94
CA ALA A 195 -60.63 58.29 2.37
C ALA A 195 -61.22 59.67 2.62
N VAL A 196 -62.02 59.76 3.67
CA VAL A 196 -62.50 61.04 4.17
C VAL A 196 -61.71 61.44 5.39
N ASP A 197 -60.99 62.55 5.29
CA ASP A 197 -60.21 63.06 6.42
C ASP A 197 -61.08 63.77 7.45
N LYS A 198 -60.47 64.12 8.59
CA LYS A 198 -61.14 64.76 9.75
C LYS A 198 -61.78 66.13 9.44
N LYS A 199 -61.59 66.69 8.23
CA LYS A 199 -62.15 67.97 7.77
C LYS A 199 -63.24 67.79 6.72
N GLY A 200 -63.65 66.54 6.45
CA GLY A 200 -64.62 66.20 5.42
C GLY A 200 -64.05 66.25 3.98
N GLU A 201 -62.73 66.30 3.82
CA GLU A 201 -62.11 66.24 2.49
C GLU A 201 -62.03 64.80 1.99
N VAL A 202 -62.52 64.59 0.78
CA VAL A 202 -62.50 63.33 0.05
C VAL A 202 -61.16 63.26 -0.72
N LYS A 203 -60.22 62.41 -0.26
CA LYS A 203 -58.90 62.19 -0.87
C LYS A 203 -58.76 60.77 -1.38
N GLN A 204 -58.27 60.64 -2.61
CA GLN A 204 -57.97 59.33 -3.17
C GLN A 204 -56.82 58.70 -2.37
N VAL A 205 -57.01 57.46 -1.92
CA VAL A 205 -55.96 56.72 -1.22
C VAL A 205 -54.93 56.25 -2.26
N GLU A 206 -53.70 56.76 -2.17
CA GLU A 206 -52.60 56.29 -3.00
C GLU A 206 -52.20 54.87 -2.58
N LYS A 207 -52.00 53.99 -3.57
CA LYS A 207 -51.52 52.62 -3.31
C LYS A 207 -50.06 52.67 -2.86
N PRO A 208 -49.67 51.93 -1.79
CA PRO A 208 -48.27 51.87 -1.38
C PRO A 208 -47.36 51.32 -2.48
N GLN A 209 -46.16 51.88 -2.59
CA GLN A 209 -45.10 51.39 -3.47
C GLN A 209 -44.03 50.70 -2.64
N LEU A 210 -43.76 49.42 -2.94
CA LEU A 210 -42.75 48.60 -2.28
C LEU A 210 -41.55 48.41 -3.20
N SER A 211 -40.35 48.69 -2.69
CA SER A 211 -39.08 48.46 -3.39
C SER A 211 -38.22 47.52 -2.56
N LEU A 212 -37.84 46.37 -3.12
CA LEU A 212 -37.07 45.35 -2.41
C LEU A 212 -35.57 45.67 -2.50
N THR A 213 -34.89 45.70 -1.37
CA THR A 213 -33.44 46.02 -1.29
C THR A 213 -32.60 44.75 -1.30
N THR A 214 -33.08 43.67 -0.68
CA THR A 214 -32.47 42.35 -0.80
C THR A 214 -32.45 41.92 -2.26
N ALA A 215 -31.26 41.60 -2.77
CA ALA A 215 -31.06 41.31 -4.18
C ALA A 215 -31.79 40.02 -4.64
N ASN A 216 -32.15 40.00 -5.92
CA ASN A 216 -32.73 38.82 -6.57
C ASN A 216 -31.65 37.77 -6.84
N ASN A 217 -32.02 36.49 -6.89
CA ASN A 217 -31.16 35.36 -7.25
C ASN A 217 -29.91 35.24 -6.36
N VAL A 218 -30.02 35.63 -5.10
CA VAL A 218 -28.90 35.51 -4.15
C VAL A 218 -28.80 34.07 -3.66
N ASN A 219 -27.59 33.53 -3.68
CA ASN A 219 -27.25 32.31 -2.97
C ASN A 219 -26.88 32.66 -1.54
N TYR A 220 -27.73 32.29 -0.59
CA TYR A 220 -27.49 32.47 0.83
C TYR A 220 -26.96 31.18 1.44
N LEU A 221 -25.77 31.24 2.05
CA LEU A 221 -25.15 30.12 2.73
C LEU A 221 -25.43 30.22 4.24
N ARG A 222 -26.23 29.29 4.77
CA ARG A 222 -26.41 29.10 6.20
C ARG A 222 -25.41 28.06 6.72
N MET A 223 -24.75 28.38 7.83
CA MET A 223 -23.87 27.44 8.55
C MET A 223 -24.69 26.50 9.40
N ASN A 224 -25.70 27.03 10.09
CA ASN A 224 -26.68 26.28 10.86
C ASN A 224 -28.09 26.49 10.28
N PRO A 225 -29.01 25.51 10.41
CA PRO A 225 -30.37 25.63 9.90
C PRO A 225 -31.13 26.89 10.38
N ASP A 226 -30.79 27.39 11.57
CA ASP A 226 -31.40 28.53 12.25
C ASP A 226 -30.69 29.88 12.01
N ASP A 227 -29.63 29.91 11.20
CA ASP A 227 -28.92 31.15 10.89
C ASP A 227 -29.88 32.20 10.26
N PRO A 228 -29.85 33.46 10.73
CA PRO A 228 -30.80 34.49 10.30
C PRO A 228 -30.62 34.82 8.82
N LEU A 229 -31.69 34.68 8.04
CA LEU A 229 -31.77 35.09 6.63
C LEU A 229 -32.40 36.50 6.55
N PRO A 230 -31.61 37.56 6.29
CA PRO A 230 -32.08 38.94 6.35
C PRO A 230 -32.83 39.36 5.08
N PHE A 231 -33.90 40.13 5.27
CA PHE A 231 -34.71 40.75 4.22
C PHE A 231 -34.90 42.23 4.52
N GLU A 232 -34.67 43.08 3.52
CA GLU A 232 -34.78 44.53 3.61
C GLU A 232 -35.54 45.11 2.41
N TRP A 233 -36.34 46.14 2.66
CA TRP A 233 -37.13 46.83 1.65
C TRP A 233 -37.30 48.32 2.00
N GLN A 234 -37.85 49.06 1.04
CA GLN A 234 -38.30 50.44 1.19
C GLN A 234 -39.79 50.53 0.85
N SER A 235 -40.50 51.44 1.52
CA SER A 235 -41.94 51.62 1.35
C SER A 235 -42.29 53.09 1.26
N LYS A 236 -43.15 53.46 0.31
CA LYS A 236 -43.73 54.79 0.16
C LYS A 236 -45.26 54.68 0.16
N GLY A 237 -45.92 55.49 0.99
CA GLY A 237 -47.39 55.49 1.13
C GLY A 237 -47.86 54.92 2.48
N PRO A 238 -49.19 54.88 2.72
CA PRO A 238 -49.75 54.47 4.00
C PRO A 238 -49.75 52.94 4.15
N VAL A 239 -48.90 52.43 5.05
CA VAL A 239 -48.83 51.01 5.42
C VAL A 239 -48.86 50.87 6.95
N SER A 240 -49.72 49.99 7.46
CA SER A 240 -49.80 49.69 8.90
C SER A 240 -48.81 48.61 9.33
N ARG A 241 -48.66 47.56 8.52
CA ARG A 241 -47.73 46.44 8.74
C ARG A 241 -47.43 45.72 7.43
N TYR A 242 -46.39 44.92 7.46
CA TYR A 242 -45.99 44.02 6.39
C TYR A 242 -46.11 42.56 6.83
N GLU A 243 -46.32 41.67 5.86
CA GLU A 243 -46.16 40.24 5.99
C GLU A 243 -45.16 39.77 4.93
N LEU A 244 -44.01 39.27 5.39
CA LEU A 244 -43.04 38.58 4.56
C LEU A 244 -43.45 37.12 4.43
N GLU A 245 -43.68 36.66 3.21
CA GLU A 245 -43.92 35.25 2.91
C GLU A 245 -42.72 34.67 2.16
N ILE A 246 -42.28 33.48 2.57
CA ILE A 246 -41.29 32.66 1.88
C ILE A 246 -41.93 31.32 1.55
N SER A 247 -41.76 30.88 0.32
CA SER A 247 -42.45 29.73 -0.26
C SER A 247 -41.52 28.95 -1.19
N PRO A 248 -41.51 27.60 -1.17
CA PRO A 248 -40.85 26.81 -2.20
C PRO A 248 -41.57 26.88 -3.56
N ALA A 249 -42.84 27.31 -3.59
CA ALA A 249 -43.65 27.44 -4.81
C ALA A 249 -43.79 28.92 -5.23
N GLN A 250 -43.54 29.21 -6.51
CA GLN A 250 -43.58 30.59 -7.04
C GLN A 250 -44.95 31.25 -6.95
N ASP A 251 -46.03 30.46 -6.97
CA ASP A 251 -47.42 30.91 -6.84
C ASP A 251 -47.86 31.11 -5.39
N PHE A 252 -47.01 30.75 -4.41
CA PHE A 252 -47.30 30.77 -2.97
C PHE A 252 -48.50 29.89 -2.59
N SER A 253 -48.72 28.80 -3.32
CA SER A 253 -49.68 27.75 -2.95
C SER A 253 -49.32 27.06 -1.63
N THR A 254 -48.03 27.01 -1.29
CA THR A 254 -47.50 26.49 -0.03
C THR A 254 -46.56 27.50 0.61
N VAL A 255 -46.90 28.09 1.75
CA VAL A 255 -46.03 29.05 2.43
C VAL A 255 -45.20 28.32 3.49
N ALA A 256 -43.87 28.37 3.37
CA ALA A 256 -42.95 27.78 4.34
C ALA A 256 -42.78 28.68 5.57
N VAL A 257 -42.70 30.00 5.36
CA VAL A 257 -42.59 30.99 6.44
C VAL A 257 -43.50 32.17 6.14
N SER A 258 -44.29 32.59 7.12
CA SER A 258 -44.97 33.89 7.13
C SER A 258 -44.55 34.65 8.38
N LYS A 259 -44.08 35.89 8.20
CA LYS A 259 -43.60 36.75 9.27
C LYS A 259 -44.17 38.15 9.16
N ILE A 260 -44.85 38.60 10.21
CA ILE A 260 -45.45 39.93 10.29
C ILE A 260 -44.47 40.89 10.97
N THR A 261 -44.30 42.10 10.41
CA THR A 261 -43.48 43.16 10.99
C THR A 261 -44.02 44.54 10.65
N SER A 262 -43.81 45.53 11.52
CA SER A 262 -44.07 46.95 11.22
C SER A 262 -42.82 47.68 10.69
N GLU A 263 -41.64 47.05 10.78
CA GLU A 263 -40.38 47.61 10.29
C GLU A 263 -40.18 47.34 8.79
N THR A 264 -39.20 48.02 8.18
CA THR A 264 -38.82 47.81 6.78
C THR A 264 -37.67 46.82 6.58
N LYS A 265 -37.37 46.04 7.62
CA LYS A 265 -36.39 44.94 7.61
C LYS A 265 -36.83 43.83 8.56
N THR A 266 -36.40 42.61 8.29
CA THR A 266 -36.57 41.46 9.19
C THR A 266 -35.58 40.36 8.86
N ALA A 267 -35.50 39.32 9.68
CA ALA A 267 -34.74 38.12 9.38
C ALA A 267 -35.55 36.86 9.70
N VAL A 268 -35.38 35.81 8.90
CA VAL A 268 -36.00 34.50 9.09
C VAL A 268 -34.98 33.56 9.70
N THR A 269 -35.28 33.00 10.87
CA THR A 269 -34.44 32.04 11.62
C THR A 269 -35.07 30.66 11.65
N GLU A 270 -36.28 30.54 11.11
CA GLU A 270 -36.97 29.28 10.93
C GLU A 270 -36.13 28.36 10.02
N PRO A 271 -36.00 27.07 10.35
CA PRO A 271 -35.22 26.13 9.56
C PRO A 271 -35.84 25.98 8.18
N LEU A 272 -35.04 26.25 7.15
CA LEU A 272 -35.39 26.05 5.75
C LEU A 272 -34.48 24.97 5.20
N GLU A 273 -35.03 24.01 4.46
CA GLU A 273 -34.22 23.03 3.75
C GLU A 273 -33.40 23.70 2.64
N PRO A 274 -32.24 23.17 2.25
CA PRO A 274 -31.52 23.67 1.09
C PRO A 274 -32.39 23.61 -0.18
N GLY A 275 -32.55 24.73 -0.86
CA GLY A 275 -33.47 24.82 -1.99
C GLY A 275 -33.69 26.22 -2.51
N ALA A 276 -34.36 26.29 -3.66
CA ALA A 276 -34.86 27.54 -4.21
C ALA A 276 -36.14 27.95 -3.48
N TYR A 277 -36.17 29.17 -2.99
CA TYR A 277 -37.36 29.78 -2.39
C TYR A 277 -37.72 31.06 -3.11
N TYR A 278 -39.02 31.31 -3.13
CA TYR A 278 -39.63 32.54 -3.60
C TYR A 278 -40.12 33.31 -2.39
N TRP A 279 -39.89 34.62 -2.40
CA TRP A 279 -40.36 35.47 -1.32
C TRP A 279 -41.06 36.71 -1.86
N ARG A 280 -42.04 37.19 -1.11
CA ARG A 280 -42.79 38.41 -1.40
C ARG A 280 -43.18 39.11 -0.11
N LEU A 281 -43.48 40.40 -0.25
CA LEU A 281 -43.95 41.23 0.84
C LEU A 281 -45.37 41.70 0.55
N LYS A 282 -46.29 41.45 1.49
CA LYS A 282 -47.63 42.03 1.48
C LYS A 282 -47.67 43.24 2.41
N ALA A 283 -48.12 44.38 1.92
CA ALA A 283 -48.39 45.56 2.73
C ALA A 283 -49.87 45.62 3.07
N PHE A 284 -50.17 45.92 4.33
CA PHE A 284 -51.54 46.05 4.82
C PHE A 284 -51.85 47.51 5.15
N ASP A 285 -53.07 47.96 4.83
CA ASP A 285 -53.58 49.25 5.25
C ASP A 285 -54.05 49.24 6.72
N HIS A 286 -54.59 50.36 7.21
CA HIS A 286 -55.12 50.47 8.57
C HIS A 286 -56.39 49.64 8.82
N ASN A 287 -57.07 49.20 7.76
CA ASN A 287 -58.23 48.31 7.84
C ASN A 287 -57.82 46.83 7.87
N GLY A 288 -56.52 46.55 7.78
CA GLY A 288 -55.99 45.20 7.70
C GLY A 288 -56.23 44.52 6.37
N GLN A 289 -56.56 45.28 5.31
CA GLN A 289 -56.64 44.77 3.95
C GLN A 289 -55.29 44.90 3.26
N VAL A 290 -55.03 43.99 2.31
CA VAL A 290 -53.80 44.03 1.49
C VAL A 290 -53.89 45.22 0.53
N SER A 291 -53.02 46.21 0.73
CA SER A 291 -53.00 47.44 -0.06
C SER A 291 -51.97 47.40 -1.20
N ALA A 292 -50.90 46.62 -1.04
CA ALA A 292 -49.91 46.35 -2.08
C ALA A 292 -49.21 44.99 -1.86
N VAL A 293 -48.71 44.39 -2.93
CA VAL A 293 -47.85 43.19 -2.89
C VAL A 293 -46.61 43.48 -3.71
N SER A 294 -45.44 43.14 -3.20
CA SER A 294 -44.18 43.30 -3.92
C SER A 294 -44.11 42.35 -5.13
N PRO A 295 -43.22 42.63 -6.11
CA PRO A 295 -42.77 41.59 -7.03
C PRO A 295 -42.24 40.38 -6.27
N VAL A 296 -42.41 39.20 -6.85
CA VAL A 296 -41.82 37.97 -6.33
C VAL A 296 -40.32 37.98 -6.65
N GLN A 297 -39.50 37.73 -5.65
CA GLN A 297 -38.05 37.55 -5.78
C GLN A 297 -37.70 36.12 -5.42
N ASN A 298 -36.51 35.66 -5.81
CA ASN A 298 -36.01 34.36 -5.43
C ASN A 298 -34.73 34.47 -4.59
N VAL A 299 -34.52 33.45 -3.77
CA VAL A 299 -33.34 33.24 -2.95
C VAL A 299 -33.04 31.76 -2.95
N GLN A 300 -31.78 31.41 -3.17
CA GLN A 300 -31.32 30.04 -3.06
C GLN A 300 -30.73 29.86 -1.66
N VAL A 301 -31.34 29.01 -0.85
CA VAL A 301 -30.80 28.64 0.46
C VAL A 301 -29.88 27.44 0.28
N THR A 302 -28.66 27.54 0.78
CA THR A 302 -27.66 26.46 0.79
C THR A 302 -27.13 26.28 2.19
N HIS A 303 -26.84 25.04 2.59
CA HIS A 303 -26.22 24.73 3.87
C HIS A 303 -24.76 24.34 3.68
N LEU A 304 -23.94 24.70 4.67
CA LEU A 304 -22.56 24.23 4.75
C LEU A 304 -22.58 22.75 5.15
N ALA A 305 -22.30 21.87 4.19
CA ALA A 305 -22.29 20.43 4.42
C ALA A 305 -20.88 19.96 4.82
N GLY A 306 -20.81 18.97 5.70
CA GLY A 306 -19.55 18.26 5.97
C GLY A 306 -19.01 17.57 4.71
N PRO A 307 -17.68 17.41 4.56
CA PRO A 307 -17.13 16.65 3.45
C PRO A 307 -17.62 15.20 3.46
N GLN A 308 -17.68 14.58 2.28
CA GLN A 308 -18.08 13.19 2.12
C GLN A 308 -16.84 12.33 1.87
N ILE A 309 -16.55 11.39 2.77
CA ILE A 309 -15.45 10.43 2.58
C ILE A 309 -15.79 9.49 1.42
N VAL A 310 -14.86 9.36 0.48
CA VAL A 310 -14.94 8.50 -0.71
C VAL A 310 -14.20 7.19 -0.46
N THR A 311 -13.01 7.28 0.14
CA THR A 311 -12.15 6.14 0.47
C THR A 311 -11.60 6.34 1.87
N PRO A 312 -11.60 5.33 2.76
CA PRO A 312 -12.26 4.03 2.59
C PRO A 312 -13.79 4.17 2.49
N THR A 313 -14.48 3.14 1.99
CA THR A 313 -15.95 3.08 2.01
C THR A 313 -16.44 2.55 3.36
N GLN A 314 -17.72 2.78 3.69
CA GLN A 314 -18.32 2.31 4.95
C GLN A 314 -18.14 0.81 5.15
N ALA A 315 -17.57 0.44 6.30
CA ALA A 315 -17.27 -0.93 6.72
C ALA A 315 -16.35 -1.71 5.75
N ALA A 316 -15.50 -1.01 4.99
CA ALA A 316 -14.56 -1.64 4.07
C ALA A 316 -13.66 -2.67 4.78
N GLN A 317 -13.49 -3.84 4.16
CA GLN A 317 -12.55 -4.88 4.59
C GLN A 317 -11.31 -4.83 3.69
N ILE A 318 -10.20 -4.35 4.23
CA ILE A 318 -8.94 -4.19 3.50
C ILE A 318 -8.01 -5.33 3.92
N ASN A 319 -7.91 -6.35 3.06
CA ASN A 319 -7.05 -7.50 3.26
C ASN A 319 -5.72 -7.26 2.54
N LEU A 320 -4.61 -7.23 3.27
CA LEU A 320 -3.29 -6.94 2.71
C LEU A 320 -2.27 -7.98 3.17
N GLU A 321 -1.56 -8.56 2.22
CA GLU A 321 -0.39 -9.38 2.47
C GLU A 321 0.87 -8.51 2.47
N LEU A 322 1.52 -8.39 3.63
CA LEU A 322 2.71 -7.57 3.80
C LEU A 322 3.96 -8.44 3.91
N LYS A 323 4.99 -8.06 3.16
CA LYS A 323 6.34 -8.63 3.28
C LYS A 323 7.06 -7.94 4.44
N VAL A 324 7.12 -8.60 5.59
CA VAL A 324 7.79 -8.07 6.79
C VAL A 324 8.86 -9.03 7.30
N LYS A 325 9.90 -8.48 7.93
CA LYS A 325 10.95 -9.28 8.57
C LYS A 325 10.41 -9.95 9.84
N PRO A 326 10.96 -11.11 10.25
CA PRO A 326 10.62 -11.71 11.54
C PRO A 326 10.84 -10.71 12.68
N LYS A 327 9.82 -10.53 13.54
CA LYS A 327 9.75 -9.62 14.71
C LYS A 327 9.33 -8.16 14.45
N GLU A 328 9.03 -7.75 13.22
CA GLU A 328 8.39 -6.45 12.99
C GLU A 328 6.87 -6.55 13.15
N GLU A 329 6.25 -5.54 13.78
CA GLU A 329 4.80 -5.45 13.92
C GLU A 329 4.15 -5.19 12.55
N LEU A 330 3.13 -5.97 12.20
CA LEU A 330 2.38 -5.81 10.97
C LEU A 330 1.56 -4.53 11.05
N ALA A 331 2.01 -3.46 10.40
CA ALA A 331 1.28 -2.20 10.31
C ALA A 331 1.49 -1.53 8.94
N THR A 332 0.44 -0.91 8.40
CA THR A 332 0.46 -0.20 7.12
C THR A 332 -0.32 1.11 7.17
N THR A 333 -0.09 2.00 6.22
CA THR A 333 -0.88 3.22 6.05
C THR A 333 -2.06 2.95 5.12
N THR A 334 -3.15 3.71 5.29
CA THR A 334 -4.33 3.72 4.41
C THR A 334 -4.57 5.14 3.94
N GLU A 335 -4.94 5.31 2.67
CA GLU A 335 -5.31 6.62 2.14
C GLU A 335 -6.77 6.92 2.45
N VAL A 336 -7.03 8.13 2.94
CA VAL A 336 -8.36 8.67 3.19
C VAL A 336 -8.60 9.79 2.19
N GLN A 337 -9.64 9.67 1.37
CA GLN A 337 -10.01 10.65 0.35
C GLN A 337 -11.44 11.12 0.57
N TRP A 338 -11.73 12.40 0.31
CA TRP A 338 -13.07 12.97 0.47
C TRP A 338 -13.43 13.95 -0.65
N ARG A 339 -14.72 14.23 -0.79
CA ARG A 339 -15.28 15.31 -1.62
C ARG A 339 -15.85 16.39 -0.72
N ALA A 340 -15.69 17.65 -1.10
CA ALA A 340 -16.15 18.79 -0.32
C ALA A 340 -16.77 19.86 -1.21
N GLN A 341 -17.60 20.73 -0.62
CA GLN A 341 -18.09 21.91 -1.31
C GLN A 341 -16.92 22.85 -1.66
N PRO A 342 -16.91 23.52 -2.84
CA PRO A 342 -15.79 24.37 -3.28
C PRO A 342 -15.45 25.55 -2.35
N VAL A 343 -16.37 25.92 -1.46
CA VAL A 343 -16.21 26.98 -0.45
C VAL A 343 -15.28 26.56 0.71
N LEU A 344 -15.07 25.25 0.93
CA LEU A 344 -14.18 24.69 1.94
C LEU A 344 -12.75 24.62 1.36
N LYS A 345 -11.77 25.19 2.07
CA LYS A 345 -10.37 25.30 1.61
C LYS A 345 -9.38 24.53 2.49
N ASN A 346 -9.62 24.47 3.79
CA ASN A 346 -8.80 23.70 4.73
C ASN A 346 -9.64 22.57 5.32
N PHE A 347 -9.03 21.44 5.62
CA PHE A 347 -9.71 20.26 6.15
C PHE A 347 -8.99 19.76 7.40
N THR A 348 -9.74 19.59 8.48
CA THR A 348 -9.27 18.83 9.66
C THR A 348 -9.82 17.42 9.53
N TRP A 349 -8.96 16.42 9.56
CA TRP A 349 -9.36 15.01 9.55
C TRP A 349 -8.81 14.28 10.77
N GLN A 350 -9.52 13.23 11.18
CA GLN A 350 -9.18 12.39 12.31
C GLN A 350 -9.30 10.93 11.93
N VAL A 351 -8.43 10.09 12.49
CA VAL A 351 -8.61 8.64 12.56
C VAL A 351 -8.61 8.18 14.02
N SER A 352 -9.54 7.29 14.37
CA SER A 352 -9.77 6.80 15.73
C SER A 352 -9.95 5.29 15.76
N GLN A 353 -9.77 4.70 16.96
CA GLN A 353 -10.08 3.29 17.24
C GLN A 353 -11.52 3.07 17.71
N ASP A 354 -12.32 4.13 17.86
CA ASP A 354 -13.71 4.05 18.28
C ASP A 354 -14.63 4.99 17.47
N PRO A 355 -15.91 4.64 17.28
CA PRO A 355 -16.85 5.44 16.49
C PRO A 355 -17.17 6.82 17.09
N GLU A 356 -17.02 6.98 18.40
CA GLU A 356 -17.29 8.21 19.14
C GLU A 356 -16.11 9.20 19.15
N PHE A 357 -14.96 8.80 18.60
CA PHE A 357 -13.71 9.56 18.55
C PHE A 357 -13.18 9.97 19.93
N GLN A 358 -13.30 9.09 20.93
CA GLN A 358 -12.69 9.24 22.26
C GLN A 358 -11.18 8.96 22.22
N THR A 359 -10.75 8.03 21.36
CA THR A 359 -9.37 7.56 21.20
C THR A 359 -8.84 7.95 19.84
N ILE A 360 -8.42 9.20 19.69
CA ILE A 360 -7.88 9.72 18.43
C ILE A 360 -6.45 9.24 18.25
N LEU A 361 -6.20 8.50 17.16
CA LEU A 361 -4.85 8.05 16.79
C LEU A 361 -4.05 9.14 16.08
N LYS A 362 -4.75 9.97 15.29
CA LYS A 362 -4.15 11.08 14.56
C LYS A 362 -5.21 12.12 14.23
N GLU A 363 -4.81 13.38 14.36
CA GLU A 363 -5.53 14.57 13.89
C GLU A 363 -4.54 15.46 13.13
N GLU A 364 -4.95 15.96 11.98
CA GLU A 364 -4.11 16.86 11.17
C GLU A 364 -4.97 17.77 10.27
N GLN A 365 -4.38 18.90 9.88
CA GLN A 365 -4.96 19.82 8.91
C GLN A 365 -4.28 19.70 7.56
N THR A 366 -5.07 19.76 6.48
CA THR A 366 -4.56 19.69 5.10
C THR A 366 -5.41 20.57 4.18
N THR A 367 -4.81 21.09 3.11
CA THR A 367 -5.53 21.74 2.01
C THR A 367 -5.90 20.76 0.90
N ASN A 368 -5.35 19.55 0.93
CA ASN A 368 -5.65 18.49 -0.03
C ASN A 368 -6.98 17.81 0.31
N LEU A 369 -7.63 17.23 -0.70
CA LEU A 369 -8.83 16.39 -0.54
C LEU A 369 -8.51 14.93 -0.17
N ALA A 370 -7.30 14.70 0.33
CA ALA A 370 -6.79 13.40 0.72
C ALA A 370 -5.77 13.53 1.85
N ALA A 371 -5.66 12.48 2.66
CA ALA A 371 -4.65 12.31 3.69
C ALA A 371 -4.26 10.83 3.83
N VAL A 372 -3.18 10.56 4.55
CA VAL A 372 -2.67 9.21 4.79
C VAL A 372 -2.65 8.95 6.29
N THR A 373 -3.20 7.82 6.72
CA THR A 373 -3.18 7.42 8.13
C THR A 373 -1.75 7.20 8.62
N PRO A 374 -1.48 7.25 9.94
CA PRO A 374 -0.27 6.63 10.50
C PRO A 374 -0.23 5.13 10.15
N LYS A 375 0.89 4.45 10.45
CA LYS A 375 0.95 2.99 10.33
C LYS A 375 -0.02 2.37 11.36
N LEU A 376 -1.02 1.66 10.86
CA LEU A 376 -2.07 1.01 11.63
C LEU A 376 -1.89 -0.51 11.57
N PRO A 377 -1.94 -1.23 12.71
CA PRO A 377 -1.98 -2.68 12.72
C PRO A 377 -3.34 -3.23 12.25
N SER A 378 -3.49 -4.56 12.28
CA SER A 378 -4.79 -5.19 12.04
C SER A 378 -5.81 -4.72 13.08
N GLY A 379 -6.99 -4.30 12.64
CA GLY A 379 -8.03 -3.74 13.50
C GLY A 379 -9.06 -2.93 12.74
N THR A 380 -10.10 -2.49 13.44
CA THR A 380 -11.14 -1.61 12.91
C THR A 380 -10.88 -0.17 13.34
N TYR A 381 -11.04 0.76 12.40
CA TYR A 381 -10.76 2.18 12.58
C TYR A 381 -11.88 3.03 11.99
N TRP A 382 -12.04 4.25 12.50
CA TRP A 382 -13.02 5.22 12.06
C TRP A 382 -12.34 6.50 11.61
N VAL A 383 -12.79 7.07 10.50
CA VAL A 383 -12.31 8.33 9.97
C VAL A 383 -13.44 9.34 9.85
N ARG A 384 -13.16 10.59 10.19
CA ARG A 384 -14.06 11.72 9.93
C ARG A 384 -13.27 12.95 9.49
N VAL A 385 -13.92 13.82 8.73
CA VAL A 385 -13.32 15.04 8.21
C VAL A 385 -14.30 16.20 8.30
N GLN A 386 -13.83 17.39 8.64
CA GLN A 386 -14.59 18.64 8.53
C GLN A 386 -13.78 19.64 7.71
N GLY A 387 -14.48 20.55 7.03
CA GLY A 387 -13.85 21.61 6.25
C GLY A 387 -13.96 22.97 6.93
N GLN A 388 -13.10 23.89 6.52
CA GLN A 388 -13.10 25.28 6.92
C GLN A 388 -13.03 26.19 5.68
N THR A 389 -13.82 27.26 5.67
CA THR A 389 -13.81 28.29 4.61
C THR A 389 -12.63 29.26 4.76
N GLU A 390 -12.36 30.08 3.75
CA GLU A 390 -11.35 31.16 3.84
C GLU A 390 -11.64 32.16 4.98
N SER A 391 -12.93 32.36 5.29
CA SER A 391 -13.41 33.18 6.41
C SER A 391 -13.38 32.47 7.77
N GLN A 392 -12.65 31.36 7.86
CA GLN A 392 -12.47 30.54 9.06
C GLN A 392 -13.73 29.86 9.63
N LYS A 393 -14.84 29.83 8.87
CA LYS A 393 -16.08 29.13 9.27
C LYS A 393 -15.94 27.63 9.04
N VAL A 394 -16.44 26.82 9.95
CA VAL A 394 -16.25 25.36 9.96
C VAL A 394 -17.55 24.65 9.59
N SER A 395 -17.46 23.63 8.74
CA SER A 395 -18.58 22.74 8.43
C SER A 395 -18.85 21.76 9.57
N PRO A 396 -20.03 21.13 9.62
CA PRO A 396 -20.19 19.89 10.38
C PRO A 396 -19.12 18.85 9.99
N TRP A 397 -18.84 17.92 10.90
CA TRP A 397 -18.05 16.73 10.56
C TRP A 397 -18.80 15.86 9.54
N SER A 398 -18.03 15.13 8.74
CA SER A 398 -18.54 14.02 7.94
C SER A 398 -19.13 12.94 8.86
N GLU A 399 -20.06 12.16 8.35
CA GLU A 399 -20.41 10.89 8.98
C GLU A 399 -19.14 10.04 9.21
N PRO A 400 -18.94 9.46 10.40
CA PRO A 400 -17.83 8.55 10.66
C PRO A 400 -17.81 7.35 9.72
N VAL A 401 -16.74 7.18 8.96
CA VAL A 401 -16.56 6.03 8.08
C VAL A 401 -15.64 5.01 8.72
N SER A 402 -16.14 3.79 8.92
CA SER A 402 -15.35 2.69 9.49
C SER A 402 -14.68 1.84 8.43
N PHE A 403 -13.48 1.32 8.69
CA PHE A 403 -12.81 0.32 7.86
C PHE A 403 -12.02 -0.66 8.74
N THR A 404 -11.82 -1.89 8.26
CA THR A 404 -11.07 -2.94 8.95
C THR A 404 -9.84 -3.31 8.13
N LEU A 405 -8.67 -3.27 8.77
CA LEU A 405 -7.42 -3.77 8.21
C LEU A 405 -7.18 -5.20 8.68
N ASN A 406 -7.03 -6.11 7.73
CA ASN A 406 -6.64 -7.49 7.97
C ASN A 406 -5.26 -7.72 7.32
N LEU A 407 -4.21 -7.54 8.11
CA LEU A 407 -2.83 -7.70 7.66
C LEU A 407 -2.38 -9.14 7.90
N LEU A 408 -1.95 -9.79 6.82
CA LEU A 408 -1.32 -11.11 6.87
C LEU A 408 0.16 -10.97 6.53
N ALA A 409 1.03 -11.56 7.35
CA ALA A 409 2.44 -11.64 7.01
C ALA A 409 2.61 -12.64 5.86
N HIS A 410 3.03 -12.16 4.70
CA HIS A 410 3.51 -13.04 3.64
C HIS A 410 4.92 -13.48 4.02
N LYS A 411 5.04 -14.69 4.56
CA LYS A 411 6.32 -15.32 4.84
C LYS A 411 6.96 -15.67 3.50
N GLU A 412 7.95 -14.88 3.07
CA GLU A 412 8.73 -15.23 1.89
C GLU A 412 9.35 -16.62 2.08
N GLU A 413 8.91 -17.57 1.26
CA GLU A 413 9.45 -18.93 1.25
C GLU A 413 10.88 -18.87 0.73
N ARG A 414 11.83 -19.08 1.65
CA ARG A 414 13.22 -19.36 1.29
C ARG A 414 13.29 -20.82 0.83
N PRO A 415 14.13 -21.15 -0.16
CA PRO A 415 14.40 -22.54 -0.49
C PRO A 415 14.89 -23.30 0.75
N ASP A 416 14.58 -24.59 0.80
CA ASP A 416 15.12 -25.47 1.84
C ASP A 416 16.65 -25.47 1.78
N ARG A 417 17.29 -25.69 2.93
CA ARG A 417 18.75 -25.85 2.97
C ARG A 417 19.15 -27.06 2.12
N PRO A 418 20.17 -26.95 1.25
CA PRO A 418 20.73 -28.12 0.57
C PRO A 418 21.26 -29.13 1.58
N VAL A 419 21.11 -30.42 1.28
CA VAL A 419 21.66 -31.52 2.08
C VAL A 419 22.82 -32.14 1.32
N LEU A 420 23.99 -32.25 1.95
CA LEU A 420 25.16 -32.84 1.30
C LEU A 420 24.94 -34.34 1.12
N VAL A 421 25.30 -34.86 -0.06
CA VAL A 421 25.27 -36.30 -0.33
C VAL A 421 26.37 -37.00 0.47
N THR A 422 27.58 -36.42 0.48
CA THR A 422 28.75 -37.00 1.12
C THR A 422 29.42 -35.97 2.02
N LYS A 423 29.23 -36.07 3.34
CA LYS A 423 29.76 -35.08 4.28
C LYS A 423 31.28 -35.13 4.44
N LYS A 424 31.90 -36.30 4.31
CA LYS A 424 33.36 -36.49 4.38
C LYS A 424 33.87 -37.04 3.06
N ILE A 425 34.68 -36.25 2.36
CA ILE A 425 35.30 -36.65 1.10
C ILE A 425 36.80 -36.78 1.34
N GLU A 426 37.32 -37.97 1.10
CA GLU A 426 38.75 -38.22 1.06
C GLU A 426 39.13 -38.38 -0.42
N PHE A 427 40.00 -37.50 -0.90
CA PHE A 427 40.44 -37.49 -2.29
C PHE A 427 41.95 -37.67 -2.36
N LYS A 428 42.38 -38.64 -3.16
CA LYS A 428 43.80 -38.93 -3.39
C LYS A 428 44.17 -38.39 -4.76
N ALA A 429 44.99 -37.34 -4.79
CA ALA A 429 45.46 -36.74 -6.03
C ALA A 429 46.31 -37.78 -6.81
N PRO A 430 45.99 -38.03 -8.09
CA PRO A 430 46.67 -39.06 -8.88
C PRO A 430 48.11 -38.67 -9.16
N THR A 431 49.06 -39.61 -9.01
CA THR A 431 50.46 -39.42 -9.43
C THR A 431 50.61 -39.62 -10.93
N GLY A 432 51.74 -39.19 -11.52
CA GLY A 432 51.98 -39.34 -12.97
C GLY A 432 51.81 -40.77 -13.50
N LYS A 433 52.11 -41.80 -12.69
CA LYS A 433 51.92 -43.23 -13.05
C LYS A 433 50.47 -43.71 -12.87
N ASP A 434 49.67 -43.05 -12.03
CA ASP A 434 48.27 -43.39 -11.70
C ASP A 434 47.23 -42.65 -12.56
N ARG A 435 47.67 -41.86 -13.56
CA ARG A 435 46.79 -41.17 -14.53
C ARG A 435 46.16 -42.17 -15.52
N ASN A 436 45.36 -43.09 -15.01
CA ASN A 436 44.42 -43.89 -15.78
C ASN A 436 43.23 -42.98 -16.18
N PRO A 437 42.69 -43.03 -17.42
CA PRO A 437 41.49 -42.28 -17.82
C PRO A 437 40.26 -42.45 -16.90
N ALA A 438 40.22 -43.47 -16.04
CA ALA A 438 39.16 -43.68 -15.05
C ALA A 438 39.38 -42.97 -13.69
N SER A 439 40.56 -42.41 -13.42
CA SER A 439 40.85 -41.71 -12.17
C SER A 439 40.18 -40.33 -12.15
N PRO A 440 39.42 -39.96 -11.10
CA PRO A 440 38.79 -38.65 -11.06
C PRO A 440 39.84 -37.54 -11.01
N GLU A 441 39.79 -36.63 -11.98
CA GLU A 441 40.74 -35.51 -12.09
C GLU A 441 40.58 -34.47 -10.96
N ALA A 442 39.45 -34.48 -10.24
CA ALA A 442 39.13 -33.58 -9.15
C ALA A 442 38.13 -34.18 -8.14
N PRO A 443 38.14 -33.73 -6.86
CA PRO A 443 37.15 -34.12 -5.87
C PRO A 443 35.74 -33.67 -6.26
N LYS A 444 34.79 -34.59 -6.17
CA LYS A 444 33.38 -34.37 -6.53
C LYS A 444 32.54 -34.04 -5.30
N LEU A 445 32.00 -32.82 -5.28
CA LEU A 445 31.11 -32.30 -4.25
C LEU A 445 29.68 -32.44 -4.75
N ALA A 446 28.78 -33.07 -3.99
CA ALA A 446 27.40 -33.30 -4.41
C ALA A 446 26.40 -33.07 -3.28
N TRP A 447 25.22 -32.57 -3.62
CA TRP A 447 24.12 -32.29 -2.71
C TRP A 447 22.78 -32.70 -3.33
N LYS A 448 21.76 -32.88 -2.48
CA LYS A 448 20.41 -33.19 -2.94
C LYS A 448 19.79 -31.98 -3.64
N PRO A 449 19.00 -32.18 -4.71
CA PRO A 449 18.27 -31.09 -5.35
C PRO A 449 17.26 -30.47 -4.38
N VAL A 450 17.21 -29.14 -4.35
CA VAL A 450 16.21 -28.34 -3.67
C VAL A 450 15.19 -27.87 -4.71
N LEU A 451 13.90 -27.88 -4.37
CA LEU A 451 12.84 -27.41 -5.26
C LEU A 451 12.89 -25.88 -5.41
N GLN A 452 12.39 -25.37 -6.55
CA GLN A 452 12.26 -23.93 -6.80
C GLN A 452 13.59 -23.12 -6.72
N THR A 453 14.73 -23.77 -6.95
CA THR A 453 16.05 -23.12 -7.02
C THR A 453 16.49 -22.79 -8.44
N LYS A 454 17.07 -21.60 -8.59
CA LYS A 454 17.73 -21.13 -9.82
C LYS A 454 19.15 -21.71 -9.94
N ASN A 455 19.92 -21.65 -8.86
CA ASN A 455 21.29 -22.16 -8.78
C ASN A 455 21.68 -22.37 -7.30
N TYR A 456 22.90 -22.85 -7.09
CA TYR A 456 23.51 -23.08 -5.78
C TYR A 456 24.76 -22.23 -5.63
N HIS A 457 25.01 -21.76 -4.41
CA HIS A 457 26.24 -21.08 -4.05
C HIS A 457 27.09 -22.01 -3.17
N LEU A 458 28.17 -22.53 -3.73
CA LEU A 458 29.14 -23.39 -3.05
C LEU A 458 30.23 -22.53 -2.43
N GLN A 459 30.52 -22.78 -1.16
CA GLN A 459 31.63 -22.17 -0.44
C GLN A 459 32.64 -23.24 -0.02
N ILE A 460 33.92 -23.00 -0.25
CA ILE A 460 35.03 -23.87 0.17
C ILE A 460 36.05 -23.01 0.93
N ALA A 461 36.51 -23.46 2.08
CA ALA A 461 37.46 -22.74 2.93
C ALA A 461 38.46 -23.68 3.60
N LYS A 462 39.62 -23.15 4.03
CA LYS A 462 40.60 -23.89 4.84
C LYS A 462 40.19 -24.02 6.31
N ASP A 463 39.26 -23.18 6.76
CA ASP A 463 38.74 -23.17 8.12
C ASP A 463 37.22 -23.33 8.16
N ALA A 464 36.71 -23.85 9.27
CA ALA A 464 35.28 -24.12 9.45
C ALA A 464 34.41 -22.86 9.68
N SER A 465 35.03 -21.67 9.83
CA SER A 465 34.32 -20.39 9.98
C SER A 465 34.00 -19.70 8.65
N PHE A 466 34.61 -20.15 7.54
CA PHE A 466 34.37 -19.65 6.18
C PHE A 466 34.61 -18.14 6.01
N LYS A 467 35.53 -17.54 6.78
CA LYS A 467 35.86 -16.11 6.67
C LYS A 467 36.45 -15.78 5.30
N ASP A 468 37.41 -16.58 4.85
CA ASP A 468 38.11 -16.44 3.58
C ASP A 468 37.72 -17.55 2.60
N ALA A 469 36.42 -17.80 2.47
CA ALA A 469 35.89 -18.86 1.62
C ALA A 469 35.92 -18.48 0.13
N GLU A 470 36.40 -19.41 -0.70
CA GLU A 470 36.23 -19.41 -2.14
C GLU A 470 34.76 -19.68 -2.48
N LYS A 471 34.21 -18.94 -3.45
CA LYS A 471 32.77 -18.90 -3.75
C LYS A 471 32.51 -19.26 -5.21
N TYR A 472 31.58 -20.17 -5.44
CA TYR A 472 31.23 -20.66 -6.77
C TYR A 472 29.72 -20.73 -6.93
N ASP A 473 29.20 -20.20 -8.04
CA ASP A 473 27.80 -20.36 -8.41
C ASP A 473 27.64 -21.55 -9.37
N ILE A 474 26.87 -22.56 -8.95
CA ILE A 474 26.72 -23.84 -9.64
C ILE A 474 25.25 -24.07 -9.97
N THR A 475 24.93 -24.37 -11.23
CA THR A 475 23.54 -24.66 -11.66
C THR A 475 23.15 -26.12 -11.47
N GLN A 476 24.12 -27.01 -11.44
CA GLN A 476 23.94 -28.44 -11.19
C GLN A 476 23.92 -28.74 -9.68
N THR A 477 23.56 -29.97 -9.29
CA THR A 477 23.58 -30.43 -7.90
C THR A 477 24.91 -31.07 -7.48
N GLN A 478 25.95 -30.87 -8.30
CA GLN A 478 27.28 -31.38 -8.09
C GLN A 478 28.32 -30.46 -8.75
N ALA A 479 29.52 -30.43 -8.20
CA ALA A 479 30.66 -29.70 -8.74
C ALA A 479 31.94 -30.52 -8.58
N ALA A 480 32.81 -30.51 -9.60
CA ALA A 480 34.16 -31.04 -9.51
C ALA A 480 35.12 -29.87 -9.24
N TRP A 481 35.79 -29.88 -8.09
CA TRP A 481 36.63 -28.76 -7.68
C TRP A 481 38.07 -28.97 -8.11
N SER A 482 38.45 -28.45 -9.28
CA SER A 482 39.77 -28.66 -9.91
C SER A 482 40.91 -27.80 -9.33
N GLN A 483 40.60 -26.78 -8.53
CA GLN A 483 41.61 -25.90 -7.91
C GLN A 483 42.19 -26.47 -6.61
N TYR A 484 41.90 -27.74 -6.32
CA TYR A 484 42.33 -28.41 -5.11
C TYR A 484 43.84 -28.33 -4.88
N ARG A 485 44.20 -28.29 -3.60
CA ARG A 485 45.56 -28.42 -3.09
C ARG A 485 45.56 -29.40 -1.94
N PRO A 486 46.70 -30.06 -1.64
CA PRO A 486 46.81 -30.95 -0.49
C PRO A 486 46.39 -30.25 0.82
N GLY A 487 45.79 -31.02 1.72
CA GLY A 487 45.34 -30.56 3.03
C GLY A 487 43.83 -30.69 3.27
N LYS A 488 43.39 -30.15 4.41
CA LYS A 488 42.01 -30.24 4.88
C LYS A 488 41.24 -28.96 4.56
N TYR A 489 40.05 -29.14 4.00
CA TYR A 489 39.12 -28.08 3.62
C TYR A 489 37.73 -28.36 4.17
N PHE A 490 36.94 -27.31 4.29
CA PHE A 490 35.55 -27.33 4.68
C PHE A 490 34.71 -26.77 3.54
N TYR A 491 33.54 -27.34 3.30
CA TYR A 491 32.64 -26.86 2.26
C TYR A 491 31.19 -26.85 2.72
N ARG A 492 30.41 -25.93 2.16
CA ARG A 492 28.97 -25.83 2.40
C ARG A 492 28.27 -25.23 1.18
N VAL A 493 26.99 -25.51 1.04
CA VAL A 493 26.20 -25.13 -0.13
C VAL A 493 24.96 -24.39 0.30
N TYR A 494 24.63 -23.31 -0.41
CA TYR A 494 23.38 -22.59 -0.29
C TYR A 494 22.54 -22.81 -1.54
N ALA A 495 21.22 -22.87 -1.38
CA ALA A 495 20.27 -22.84 -2.47
C ALA A 495 19.82 -21.40 -2.72
N ARG A 496 19.78 -20.97 -3.98
CA ARG A 496 19.22 -19.68 -4.36
C ARG A 496 17.91 -19.90 -5.10
N GLY A 497 16.82 -19.36 -4.55
CA GLY A 497 15.47 -19.50 -5.08
C GLY A 497 15.26 -18.72 -6.38
N LEU A 498 14.19 -19.05 -7.12
CA LEU A 498 13.76 -18.28 -8.29
C LEU A 498 13.46 -16.81 -7.95
N ASN A 499 13.02 -16.53 -6.72
CA ASN A 499 12.78 -15.20 -6.16
C ASN A 499 14.08 -14.44 -5.75
N GLY A 500 15.25 -15.07 -5.92
CA GLY A 500 16.56 -14.49 -5.59
C GLY A 500 16.98 -14.64 -4.13
N LEU A 501 16.11 -15.13 -3.23
CA LEU A 501 16.43 -15.40 -1.83
C LEU A 501 17.37 -16.60 -1.68
N ILE A 502 18.20 -16.57 -0.64
CA ILE A 502 19.20 -17.60 -0.35
C ILE A 502 18.74 -18.41 0.87
N SER A 503 18.86 -19.73 0.82
CA SER A 503 18.57 -20.64 1.92
C SER A 503 19.54 -20.46 3.10
N GLU A 504 19.27 -21.15 4.20
CA GLU A 504 20.33 -21.45 5.17
C GLU A 504 21.40 -22.36 4.53
N PRO A 505 22.67 -22.33 5.01
CA PRO A 505 23.69 -23.22 4.49
C PRO A 505 23.34 -24.69 4.78
N SER A 506 23.83 -25.57 3.91
CA SER A 506 23.95 -26.99 4.22
C SER A 506 24.74 -27.21 5.50
N GLU A 507 24.68 -28.41 6.05
CA GLU A 507 25.71 -28.85 6.99
C GLU A 507 27.12 -28.68 6.40
N THR A 508 28.09 -28.45 7.26
CA THR A 508 29.49 -28.33 6.87
C THR A 508 30.05 -29.72 6.52
N GLY A 509 30.48 -29.90 5.28
CA GLY A 509 31.26 -31.04 4.85
C GLY A 509 32.76 -30.80 4.99
N THR A 510 33.53 -31.88 5.06
CA THR A 510 34.99 -31.87 5.11
C THR A 510 35.54 -32.55 3.87
N LEU A 511 36.56 -31.95 3.27
CA LEU A 511 37.30 -32.47 2.14
C LEU A 511 38.78 -32.60 2.55
N GLU A 512 39.31 -33.82 2.51
CA GLU A 512 40.70 -34.11 2.83
C GLU A 512 41.40 -34.57 1.55
N ILE A 513 42.35 -33.76 1.11
CA ILE A 513 43.11 -34.01 -0.12
C ILE A 513 44.49 -34.51 0.28
N SER A 514 44.74 -35.77 -0.05
CA SER A 514 46.03 -36.44 0.11
C SER A 514 46.69 -36.60 -1.25
N VAL A 515 48.01 -36.73 -1.27
CA VAL A 515 48.74 -37.03 -2.51
C VAL A 515 49.07 -38.52 -2.53
N GLY A 516 49.11 -39.10 -3.73
CA GLY A 516 49.54 -40.49 -3.90
C GLY A 516 50.96 -40.75 -3.43
N GLY A 517 51.25 -42.02 -3.13
CA GLY A 517 52.57 -42.45 -2.69
C GLY A 517 53.59 -42.29 -3.81
N LEU A 518 54.77 -41.82 -3.47
CA LEU A 518 55.87 -41.63 -4.40
C LEU A 518 56.69 -42.93 -4.53
N THR A 519 56.96 -43.34 -5.77
CA THR A 519 57.68 -44.58 -6.09
C THR A 519 59.02 -44.26 -6.75
N LEU A 520 60.10 -44.79 -6.17
CA LEU A 520 61.46 -44.70 -6.68
C LEU A 520 61.70 -45.81 -7.71
N ASP A 521 62.27 -45.46 -8.86
CA ASP A 521 62.58 -46.45 -9.91
C ASP A 521 63.84 -47.26 -9.56
N PRO A 522 63.93 -48.53 -10.01
CA PRO A 522 65.08 -49.38 -9.73
C PRO A 522 66.42 -48.78 -10.18
N LEU A 523 67.41 -48.80 -9.30
CA LEU A 523 68.76 -48.29 -9.57
C LEU A 523 69.65 -49.35 -10.20
N LYS A 524 70.54 -48.93 -11.11
CA LYS A 524 71.50 -49.83 -11.76
C LYS A 524 72.77 -49.96 -10.94
N THR A 525 73.28 -51.19 -10.82
CA THR A 525 74.61 -51.47 -10.25
C THR A 525 75.70 -50.79 -11.06
N ILE A 526 76.70 -50.22 -10.36
CA ILE A 526 77.89 -49.62 -10.96
C ILE A 526 79.07 -50.57 -10.75
N ASN A 527 79.67 -51.03 -11.85
CA ASN A 527 80.93 -51.77 -11.84
C ASN A 527 82.03 -50.87 -12.40
N ALA A 528 82.99 -50.49 -11.56
CA ALA A 528 84.11 -49.66 -11.99
C ALA A 528 85.44 -50.42 -11.92
N VAL A 529 86.29 -50.15 -12.90
CA VAL A 529 87.67 -50.63 -12.96
C VAL A 529 88.61 -49.43 -12.95
N GLY A 530 89.66 -49.48 -12.14
CA GLY A 530 90.65 -48.41 -12.08
C GLY A 530 91.76 -48.66 -11.07
N GLN A 531 92.71 -47.72 -10.95
CA GLN A 531 93.83 -47.83 -10.03
C GLN A 531 93.45 -47.54 -8.57
N ALA A 532 92.47 -46.66 -8.34
CA ALA A 532 91.93 -46.34 -7.03
C ALA A 532 90.41 -46.11 -7.10
N PRO A 533 89.66 -46.44 -6.04
CA PRO A 533 88.24 -46.11 -5.97
C PRO A 533 88.04 -44.59 -5.91
N GLY A 534 87.00 -44.10 -6.57
CA GLY A 534 86.61 -42.69 -6.53
C GLY A 534 85.13 -42.50 -6.78
N PRO A 535 84.63 -41.25 -6.73
CA PRO A 535 83.22 -40.95 -6.89
C PRO A 535 82.65 -41.43 -8.22
N LYS A 536 81.45 -42.03 -8.19
CA LYS A 536 80.71 -42.46 -9.38
C LYS A 536 79.30 -41.92 -9.38
N GLU A 537 78.84 -41.55 -10.56
CA GLU A 537 77.50 -41.00 -10.77
C GLU A 537 76.55 -42.07 -11.30
N THR A 538 75.33 -42.10 -10.79
CA THR A 538 74.22 -42.89 -11.35
C THR A 538 72.98 -42.03 -11.50
N PRO A 539 72.24 -42.13 -12.62
CA PRO A 539 70.94 -41.51 -12.73
C PRO A 539 69.97 -42.11 -11.71
N VAL A 540 69.08 -41.28 -11.20
CA VAL A 540 67.97 -41.65 -10.33
C VAL A 540 66.69 -40.99 -10.84
N SER A 541 65.57 -41.71 -10.80
CA SER A 541 64.25 -41.18 -11.20
C SER A 541 63.14 -41.77 -10.35
N TRP A 542 62.05 -41.04 -10.23
CA TRP A 542 60.88 -41.45 -9.47
C TRP A 542 59.58 -40.92 -10.10
N SER A 543 58.45 -41.40 -9.61
CA SER A 543 57.13 -40.95 -10.04
C SER A 543 56.92 -39.47 -9.75
N GLU A 544 56.42 -38.72 -10.73
CA GLU A 544 56.04 -37.32 -10.54
C GLU A 544 54.89 -37.18 -9.53
N VAL A 545 55.08 -36.28 -8.56
CA VAL A 545 54.11 -35.97 -7.50
C VAL A 545 53.50 -34.59 -7.76
N PRO A 546 52.17 -34.50 -7.94
CA PRO A 546 51.50 -33.21 -8.08
C PRO A 546 51.76 -32.30 -6.88
N PHE A 547 51.91 -31.00 -7.11
CA PHE A 547 52.13 -29.98 -6.08
C PHE A 547 53.49 -30.05 -5.36
N ALA A 548 54.36 -31.00 -5.70
CA ALA A 548 55.73 -31.05 -5.20
C ALA A 548 56.56 -29.92 -5.82
N LYS A 549 57.24 -29.14 -4.99
CA LYS A 549 58.19 -28.10 -5.42
C LYS A 549 59.59 -28.67 -5.56
N SER A 550 59.95 -29.58 -4.67
CA SER A 550 61.24 -30.26 -4.65
C SER A 550 61.10 -31.67 -4.08
N TYR A 551 62.18 -32.44 -4.19
CA TYR A 551 62.28 -33.80 -3.70
C TYR A 551 63.53 -33.93 -2.86
N LEU A 552 63.37 -34.43 -1.64
CA LEU A 552 64.45 -34.76 -0.74
C LEU A 552 64.84 -36.23 -0.95
N VAL A 553 66.07 -36.45 -1.37
CA VAL A 553 66.65 -37.77 -1.60
C VAL A 553 67.65 -38.08 -0.49
N GLN A 554 67.46 -39.21 0.16
CA GLN A 554 68.36 -39.73 1.18
C GLN A 554 69.15 -40.90 0.62
N VAL A 555 70.47 -40.84 0.80
CA VAL A 555 71.40 -41.91 0.42
C VAL A 555 72.22 -42.32 1.63
N ASP A 556 72.14 -43.58 2.03
CA ASP A 556 72.88 -44.09 3.20
C ASP A 556 73.32 -45.55 2.98
N LYS A 557 74.45 -45.94 3.56
CA LYS A 557 74.87 -47.34 3.62
C LYS A 557 74.04 -48.16 4.62
N ASN A 558 73.51 -47.49 5.65
CA ASN A 558 72.63 -48.12 6.62
C ASN A 558 71.17 -48.06 6.16
N LYS A 559 70.47 -49.18 6.29
CA LYS A 559 69.08 -49.32 5.83
C LYS A 559 68.07 -48.50 6.65
N ASP A 560 68.44 -48.12 7.86
CA ASP A 560 67.66 -47.25 8.75
C ASP A 560 67.87 -45.76 8.49
N PHE A 561 68.79 -45.39 7.59
CA PHE A 561 69.17 -44.02 7.29
C PHE A 561 69.61 -43.25 8.55
N SER A 562 70.49 -43.87 9.35
CA SER A 562 71.04 -43.28 10.58
C SER A 562 71.89 -42.03 10.33
N ALA A 563 72.55 -41.92 9.18
CA ALA A 563 73.44 -40.82 8.81
C ALA A 563 73.42 -40.57 7.28
N PRO A 564 72.25 -40.19 6.73
CA PRO A 564 72.06 -40.13 5.29
C PRO A 564 72.68 -38.87 4.69
N GLN A 565 73.20 -38.99 3.48
CA GLN A 565 73.46 -37.85 2.61
C GLN A 565 72.11 -37.32 2.10
N LEU A 566 71.87 -36.03 2.30
CA LEU A 566 70.66 -35.33 1.86
C LEU A 566 70.93 -34.59 0.55
N LEU A 567 70.10 -34.86 -0.45
CA LEU A 567 70.17 -34.23 -1.78
C LEU A 567 68.79 -33.68 -2.13
N GLU A 568 68.74 -32.48 -2.69
CA GLU A 568 67.50 -31.86 -3.12
C GLU A 568 67.46 -31.71 -4.64
N TYR A 569 66.35 -32.13 -5.25
CA TYR A 569 66.11 -32.00 -6.69
C TYR A 569 64.80 -31.25 -6.93
N SER A 570 64.78 -30.37 -7.93
CA SER A 570 63.57 -29.65 -8.37
C SER A 570 62.74 -30.44 -9.39
N SER A 571 63.29 -31.54 -9.94
CA SER A 571 62.64 -32.43 -10.90
C SER A 571 62.50 -33.84 -10.34
N ASN A 572 61.68 -34.67 -10.98
CA ASN A 572 61.46 -36.07 -10.59
C ASN A 572 62.56 -37.05 -11.01
N ALA A 573 63.72 -36.51 -11.38
CA ALA A 573 64.91 -37.23 -11.75
C ALA A 573 66.14 -36.39 -11.40
N GLY A 574 67.27 -37.06 -11.23
CA GLY A 574 68.54 -36.45 -10.87
C GLY A 574 69.72 -37.40 -11.08
N VAL A 575 70.87 -37.01 -10.55
CA VAL A 575 72.10 -37.80 -10.58
C VAL A 575 72.62 -37.92 -9.15
N LEU A 576 72.85 -39.15 -8.68
CA LEU A 576 73.45 -39.44 -7.39
C LEU A 576 74.95 -39.64 -7.54
N THR A 577 75.74 -39.04 -6.66
CA THR A 577 77.18 -39.25 -6.58
C THR A 577 77.50 -40.16 -5.40
N LEU A 578 78.03 -41.36 -5.67
CA LEU A 578 78.48 -42.33 -4.68
C LEU A 578 79.99 -42.20 -4.50
N ASN A 579 80.43 -41.75 -3.33
CA ASN A 579 81.82 -41.38 -3.11
C ASN A 579 82.79 -42.58 -3.08
N ASP A 580 82.32 -43.75 -2.64
CA ASP A 580 83.17 -44.92 -2.44
C ASP A 580 82.42 -46.24 -2.69
N PRO A 581 83.12 -47.36 -2.95
CA PRO A 581 82.48 -48.64 -3.24
C PRO A 581 81.71 -49.18 -2.03
N GLY A 582 80.50 -49.65 -2.27
CA GLY A 582 79.63 -50.15 -1.21
C GLY A 582 78.20 -50.36 -1.68
N ARG A 583 77.37 -50.84 -0.75
CA ARG A 583 75.92 -50.93 -0.92
C ARG A 583 75.30 -49.68 -0.30
N TYR A 584 74.52 -48.96 -1.10
CA TYR A 584 73.77 -47.78 -0.65
C TYR A 584 72.28 -48.05 -0.79
N ASN A 585 71.52 -47.51 0.15
CA ASN A 585 70.08 -47.48 0.20
C ASN A 585 69.63 -46.07 -0.16
N VAL A 586 68.65 -45.96 -1.03
CA VAL A 586 68.13 -44.68 -1.51
C VAL A 586 66.62 -44.63 -1.27
N ARG A 587 66.15 -43.51 -0.74
CA ARG A 587 64.71 -43.20 -0.66
C ARG A 587 64.46 -41.74 -0.95
N VAL A 588 63.26 -41.44 -1.43
CA VAL A 588 62.85 -40.10 -1.86
C VAL A 588 61.57 -39.69 -1.17
N GLN A 589 61.43 -38.40 -0.87
CA GLN A 589 60.22 -37.80 -0.35
C GLN A 589 59.93 -36.50 -1.11
N ALA A 590 58.67 -36.26 -1.47
CA ALA A 590 58.27 -35.01 -2.09
C ALA A 590 58.05 -33.92 -1.03
N MET A 591 58.45 -32.69 -1.35
CA MET A 591 58.35 -31.52 -0.48
C MET A 591 57.44 -30.47 -1.11
N ASP A 592 56.65 -29.80 -0.28
CA ASP A 592 55.75 -28.72 -0.71
C ASP A 592 56.47 -27.35 -0.83
N GLU A 593 55.71 -26.29 -1.11
CA GLU A 593 56.26 -24.94 -1.27
C GLU A 593 56.96 -24.38 -0.02
N SER A 594 56.59 -24.89 1.16
CA SER A 594 57.08 -24.49 2.48
C SER A 594 58.18 -25.43 2.99
N ASN A 595 58.71 -26.31 2.13
CA ASN A 595 59.66 -27.36 2.49
C ASN A 595 59.14 -28.32 3.58
N GLN A 596 57.83 -28.58 3.60
CA GLN A 596 57.26 -29.64 4.43
C GLN A 596 57.06 -30.92 3.61
N PRO A 597 57.16 -32.11 4.24
CA PRO A 597 56.86 -33.37 3.58
C PRO A 597 55.44 -33.43 3.03
N LEU A 598 55.33 -33.58 1.71
CA LEU A 598 54.05 -33.74 1.00
C LEU A 598 53.62 -35.21 0.91
N THR A 599 54.59 -36.12 0.86
CA THR A 599 54.38 -37.57 0.86
C THR A 599 55.17 -38.21 1.99
N GLU A 600 54.88 -39.47 2.30
CA GLU A 600 55.85 -40.34 2.98
C GLU A 600 57.05 -40.62 2.07
N PHE A 601 58.12 -41.21 2.63
CA PHE A 601 59.24 -41.70 1.84
C PHE A 601 58.83 -42.83 0.89
N SER A 602 59.51 -42.94 -0.25
CA SER A 602 59.36 -44.01 -1.24
C SER A 602 59.69 -45.40 -0.69
N ASN A 603 59.46 -46.42 -1.54
CA ASN A 603 60.23 -47.66 -1.46
C ASN A 603 61.74 -47.36 -1.40
N ILE A 604 62.46 -48.19 -0.65
CA ILE A 604 63.92 -48.14 -0.57
C ILE A 604 64.47 -48.93 -1.75
N GLU A 605 65.28 -48.28 -2.57
CA GLU A 605 66.04 -48.94 -3.65
C GLU A 605 67.51 -49.08 -3.27
N GLU A 606 68.11 -50.21 -3.65
CA GLU A 606 69.51 -50.49 -3.38
C GLU A 606 70.36 -50.26 -4.63
N VAL A 607 71.46 -49.51 -4.47
CA VAL A 607 72.51 -49.40 -5.49
C VAL A 607 73.81 -49.98 -4.97
N LEU A 608 74.37 -50.92 -5.73
CA LEU A 608 75.66 -51.52 -5.45
C LEU A 608 76.72 -50.87 -6.33
N TYR A 609 77.73 -50.28 -5.70
CA TYR A 609 78.93 -49.80 -6.37
C TYR A 609 80.09 -50.74 -6.05
N THR A 610 80.52 -51.51 -7.06
CA THR A 610 81.71 -52.36 -6.97
C THR A 610 82.90 -51.71 -7.66
N PHE A 611 84.09 -51.96 -7.11
CA PHE A 611 85.35 -51.51 -7.67
C PHE A 611 86.38 -52.64 -7.65
N ARG A 612 87.16 -52.75 -8.72
CA ARG A 612 88.30 -53.67 -8.78
C ARG A 612 89.46 -53.07 -9.58
N ALA A 613 90.66 -53.62 -9.35
CA ALA A 613 91.84 -53.26 -10.13
C ALA A 613 91.77 -53.83 -11.57
N PRO A 614 92.42 -53.20 -12.57
CA PRO A 614 92.46 -53.69 -13.94
C PRO A 614 93.13 -55.06 -14.05
N LEU A 615 92.73 -55.83 -15.06
CA LEU A 615 93.34 -57.14 -15.32
C LEU A 615 94.78 -56.99 -15.83
N VAL A 616 95.70 -57.75 -15.24
CA VAL A 616 97.08 -57.86 -15.73
C VAL A 616 97.24 -59.02 -16.72
N ALA A 617 98.20 -58.90 -17.64
CA ALA A 617 98.48 -59.95 -18.62
C ALA A 617 98.93 -61.26 -17.92
N PRO A 618 98.40 -62.44 -18.33
CA PRO A 618 98.77 -63.73 -17.73
C PRO A 618 100.25 -64.05 -17.94
N THR A 619 100.87 -64.72 -16.96
CA THR A 619 102.23 -65.27 -17.12
C THR A 619 102.16 -66.68 -17.68
N LEU A 620 102.66 -66.92 -18.90
CA LEU A 620 102.67 -68.25 -19.53
C LEU A 620 103.63 -69.20 -18.81
N MET A 621 103.29 -70.49 -18.66
CA MET A 621 104.05 -71.50 -17.91
C MET A 621 104.50 -72.67 -18.78
N GLU A 622 103.57 -73.43 -19.36
CA GLU A 622 103.86 -74.57 -20.24
C GLU A 622 103.14 -74.43 -21.59
N PRO A 623 103.72 -74.92 -22.70
CA PRO A 623 105.10 -75.38 -22.80
C PRO A 623 106.09 -74.22 -22.54
N PHE A 624 107.29 -74.55 -22.06
CA PHE A 624 108.39 -73.60 -22.04
C PHE A 624 108.62 -72.99 -23.42
N ASN A 625 109.09 -71.74 -23.45
CA ASN A 625 109.32 -71.05 -24.71
C ASN A 625 110.40 -71.77 -25.53
N ALA A 626 110.16 -71.91 -26.84
CA ALA A 626 110.97 -72.65 -27.80
C ALA A 626 111.11 -74.17 -27.51
N ALA A 627 110.16 -74.78 -26.79
CA ALA A 627 110.14 -76.23 -26.58
C ALA A 627 109.98 -77.01 -27.89
N SER A 628 110.58 -78.20 -27.96
CA SER A 628 110.38 -79.15 -29.06
C SER A 628 109.53 -80.31 -28.57
N ILE A 629 108.40 -80.57 -29.25
CA ILE A 629 107.43 -81.59 -28.87
C ILE A 629 107.31 -82.62 -30.00
N PHE A 630 107.55 -83.89 -29.68
CA PHE A 630 107.46 -85.00 -30.61
C PHE A 630 106.12 -85.74 -30.44
N LEU A 631 105.30 -85.72 -31.48
CA LEU A 631 104.00 -86.40 -31.50
C LEU A 631 104.18 -87.88 -31.89
N GLN A 632 103.64 -88.77 -31.05
CA GLN A 632 103.63 -90.22 -31.30
C GLN A 632 102.59 -90.64 -32.34
N THR A 633 101.55 -89.84 -32.57
CA THR A 633 100.52 -90.08 -33.58
C THR A 633 100.23 -88.82 -34.37
N GLU A 634 99.80 -88.98 -35.63
CA GLU A 634 99.53 -87.87 -36.55
C GLU A 634 98.12 -87.26 -36.37
N MET A 635 97.26 -87.94 -35.63
CA MET A 635 95.82 -87.65 -35.61
C MET A 635 95.38 -86.74 -34.47
N GLU A 636 96.04 -86.76 -33.30
CA GLU A 636 95.59 -86.01 -32.11
C GLU A 636 96.77 -85.54 -31.23
N PRO A 637 97.24 -84.29 -31.31
CA PRO A 637 98.26 -83.78 -30.42
C PRO A 637 97.65 -83.44 -29.05
N PHE A 638 98.02 -84.16 -27.99
CA PHE A 638 97.65 -83.82 -26.61
C PHE A 638 98.69 -82.88 -25.98
N ILE A 639 98.56 -81.58 -26.22
CA ILE A 639 99.51 -80.57 -25.72
C ILE A 639 98.80 -79.65 -24.73
N TRP A 640 99.32 -79.57 -23.50
CA TRP A 640 98.85 -78.61 -22.51
C TRP A 640 99.50 -77.25 -22.71
N LEU A 641 98.67 -76.22 -22.84
CA LEU A 641 99.04 -74.83 -22.63
C LEU A 641 98.62 -74.45 -21.21
N GLU A 642 99.52 -73.91 -20.39
CA GLU A 642 99.25 -73.52 -19.02
C GLU A 642 99.82 -72.13 -18.71
N TRP A 643 99.10 -71.34 -17.92
CA TRP A 643 99.50 -70.02 -17.44
C TRP A 643 99.10 -69.80 -15.99
N LYS A 644 99.71 -68.80 -15.35
CA LYS A 644 99.36 -68.38 -13.99
C LYS A 644 97.99 -67.72 -13.99
N LYS A 645 97.15 -68.10 -13.01
CA LYS A 645 95.85 -67.48 -12.78
C LYS A 645 96.02 -65.99 -12.43
N VAL A 646 95.31 -65.13 -13.15
CA VAL A 646 95.19 -63.68 -12.91
C VAL A 646 94.03 -63.43 -11.94
N GLU A 647 94.30 -62.67 -10.87
CA GLU A 647 93.29 -62.27 -9.90
C GLU A 647 92.24 -61.37 -10.58
N GLY A 648 90.96 -61.62 -10.31
CA GLY A 648 89.84 -60.94 -10.98
C GLY A 648 89.49 -61.47 -12.38
N ALA A 649 90.31 -62.30 -13.02
CA ALA A 649 89.96 -62.90 -14.30
C ALA A 649 88.86 -63.96 -14.15
N SER A 650 87.79 -63.84 -14.96
CA SER A 650 86.70 -64.83 -15.02
C SER A 650 86.95 -65.89 -16.08
N SER A 651 87.70 -65.53 -17.12
CA SER A 651 88.06 -66.39 -18.24
C SER A 651 89.36 -65.92 -18.89
N TYR A 652 89.87 -66.69 -19.83
CA TYR A 652 91.05 -66.38 -20.61
C TYR A 652 90.79 -66.63 -22.08
N ARG A 653 91.15 -65.67 -22.92
CA ARG A 653 91.14 -65.86 -24.37
C ARG A 653 92.52 -66.31 -24.81
N ILE A 654 92.55 -67.41 -25.54
CA ILE A 654 93.75 -68.07 -26.02
C ILE A 654 93.73 -68.03 -27.54
N GLU A 655 94.86 -67.65 -28.12
CA GLU A 655 95.09 -67.71 -29.56
C GLU A 655 96.34 -68.55 -29.85
N ILE A 656 96.21 -69.48 -30.80
CA ILE A 656 97.28 -70.33 -31.31
C ILE A 656 97.39 -70.08 -32.81
N SER A 657 98.59 -69.96 -33.34
CA SER A 657 98.89 -69.52 -34.71
C SER A 657 100.16 -70.20 -35.22
N ASP A 658 100.29 -70.40 -36.53
CA ASP A 658 101.57 -70.77 -37.16
C ASP A 658 102.34 -69.55 -37.70
N LYS A 659 101.81 -68.35 -37.48
CA LYS A 659 102.43 -67.05 -37.78
C LYS A 659 102.72 -66.27 -36.50
N ALA A 660 103.93 -65.73 -36.40
CA ALA A 660 104.39 -65.02 -35.19
C ALA A 660 103.62 -63.73 -34.89
N ASP A 661 102.94 -63.16 -35.87
CA ASP A 661 102.13 -61.94 -35.77
C ASP A 661 100.64 -62.23 -35.47
N PHE A 662 100.25 -63.51 -35.39
CA PHE A 662 98.86 -63.94 -35.25
C PHE A 662 97.94 -63.45 -36.37
N SER A 663 98.48 -63.14 -37.56
CA SER A 663 97.70 -62.81 -38.77
C SER A 663 96.77 -63.94 -39.20
N ARG A 664 97.13 -65.19 -38.87
CA ARG A 664 96.29 -66.38 -39.01
C ARG A 664 96.20 -67.16 -37.70
N THR A 665 95.05 -67.12 -37.04
CA THR A 665 94.80 -67.94 -35.86
C THR A 665 94.25 -69.30 -36.27
N LEU A 666 94.89 -70.36 -35.77
CA LEU A 666 94.46 -71.75 -35.92
C LEU A 666 93.39 -72.11 -34.90
N ILE A 667 93.55 -71.63 -33.67
CA ILE A 667 92.61 -71.81 -32.56
C ILE A 667 92.45 -70.46 -31.86
N ALA A 668 91.20 -70.04 -31.66
CA ALA A 668 90.85 -68.91 -30.81
C ALA A 668 89.68 -69.32 -29.92
N LYS A 669 89.89 -69.41 -28.59
CA LYS A 669 88.87 -69.84 -27.63
C LYS A 669 88.96 -69.03 -26.34
N SER A 670 87.81 -68.76 -25.72
CA SER A 670 87.74 -68.26 -24.34
C SER A 670 87.38 -69.40 -23.41
N ILE A 671 88.13 -69.59 -22.32
CA ILE A 671 87.93 -70.66 -21.34
C ILE A 671 88.02 -70.15 -19.90
N ASP A 672 87.41 -70.85 -18.96
CA ASP A 672 87.35 -70.42 -17.55
C ASP A 672 88.55 -70.92 -16.71
N GLY A 673 89.30 -71.89 -17.24
CA GLY A 673 90.49 -72.46 -16.59
C GLY A 673 91.79 -71.75 -16.98
N ASN A 674 92.87 -72.01 -16.24
CA ASN A 674 94.21 -71.49 -16.53
C ASN A 674 95.08 -72.44 -17.38
N ARG A 675 94.44 -73.45 -17.99
CA ARG A 675 95.08 -74.43 -18.86
C ARG A 675 94.16 -74.85 -20.00
N TYR A 676 94.72 -75.15 -21.16
CA TYR A 676 94.02 -75.60 -22.35
C TYR A 676 94.73 -76.80 -22.97
N LEU A 677 93.98 -77.86 -23.26
CA LEU A 677 94.48 -79.03 -23.97
C LEU A 677 94.17 -78.86 -25.46
N ILE A 678 95.21 -78.72 -26.26
CA ILE A 678 95.10 -78.88 -27.72
C ILE A 678 94.73 -80.35 -27.96
N LYS A 679 93.77 -80.59 -28.85
CA LYS A 679 93.34 -81.93 -29.31
C LYS A 679 93.19 -81.97 -30.83
N ASP A 680 92.84 -80.81 -31.41
CA ASP A 680 92.72 -80.62 -32.85
C ASP A 680 94.09 -80.70 -33.53
N ARG A 681 94.12 -81.17 -34.78
CA ARG A 681 95.35 -81.24 -35.58
C ARG A 681 95.90 -79.84 -35.86
N VAL A 682 97.13 -79.60 -35.41
CA VAL A 682 97.90 -78.37 -35.65
C VAL A 682 99.05 -78.71 -36.63
N PRO A 683 99.42 -77.82 -37.58
CA PRO A 683 100.52 -78.08 -38.50
C PRO A 683 101.84 -78.37 -37.77
N LEU A 684 102.67 -79.23 -38.38
CA LEU A 684 104.04 -79.45 -37.92
C LEU A 684 104.88 -78.19 -38.18
N GLY A 685 105.91 -77.99 -37.35
CA GLY A 685 106.74 -76.79 -37.36
C GLY A 685 106.44 -75.84 -36.22
N LYS A 686 106.80 -74.56 -36.38
CA LYS A 686 106.71 -73.54 -35.33
C LYS A 686 105.27 -73.10 -35.10
N ILE A 687 104.83 -73.21 -33.84
CA ILE A 687 103.53 -72.77 -33.36
C ILE A 687 103.72 -71.68 -32.31
N TYR A 688 102.95 -70.61 -32.45
CA TYR A 688 102.89 -69.45 -31.57
C TYR A 688 101.60 -69.47 -30.78
N TRP A 689 101.65 -69.10 -29.51
CA TRP A 689 100.46 -68.95 -28.70
C TRP A 689 100.55 -67.75 -27.75
N ARG A 690 99.40 -67.15 -27.48
CA ARG A 690 99.23 -66.05 -26.54
C ARG A 690 97.92 -66.18 -25.78
N VAL A 691 97.88 -65.63 -24.58
CA VAL A 691 96.70 -65.66 -23.71
C VAL A 691 96.49 -64.27 -23.11
N ARG A 692 95.24 -63.84 -22.99
CA ARG A 692 94.85 -62.67 -22.19
C ARG A 692 93.76 -63.05 -21.20
N ALA A 693 93.72 -62.36 -20.06
CA ALA A 693 92.65 -62.50 -19.09
C ALA A 693 91.42 -61.70 -19.56
N GLU A 694 90.22 -62.22 -19.28
CA GLU A 694 88.94 -61.58 -19.57
C GLU A 694 88.02 -61.65 -18.33
N SER A 695 87.15 -60.67 -18.18
CA SER A 695 86.18 -60.59 -17.10
C SER A 695 84.75 -60.59 -17.63
N LYS A 696 83.92 -61.50 -17.10
CA LYS A 696 82.53 -61.64 -17.52
C LYS A 696 81.61 -60.58 -16.89
N THR A 697 82.04 -59.91 -15.81
CA THR A 697 81.21 -58.97 -15.04
C THR A 697 81.20 -57.55 -15.60
N ASP A 698 82.27 -57.13 -16.27
CA ASP A 698 82.48 -55.78 -16.79
C ASP A 698 83.00 -55.77 -18.24
N SER A 699 83.13 -56.94 -18.86
CA SER A 699 83.63 -57.12 -20.24
C SER A 699 85.05 -56.59 -20.47
N GLU A 700 85.83 -56.42 -19.40
CA GLU A 700 87.24 -56.00 -19.48
C GLU A 700 88.15 -57.16 -19.97
N ALA A 701 89.18 -56.83 -20.75
CA ALA A 701 90.24 -57.75 -21.12
C ALA A 701 91.62 -57.15 -20.81
N SER A 702 92.54 -57.97 -20.30
CA SER A 702 93.94 -57.57 -20.14
C SER A 702 94.62 -57.42 -21.51
N GLU A 703 95.79 -56.79 -21.50
CA GLU A 703 96.75 -56.97 -22.59
C GLU A 703 97.10 -58.44 -22.80
N TRP A 704 97.51 -58.79 -24.01
CA TRP A 704 97.99 -60.13 -24.33
C TRP A 704 99.30 -60.42 -23.61
N ALA A 705 99.43 -61.64 -23.05
CA ALA A 705 100.70 -62.15 -22.59
C ALA A 705 101.74 -62.13 -23.71
N SER A 706 103.01 -61.94 -23.35
CA SER A 706 104.11 -62.09 -24.31
C SER A 706 104.04 -63.47 -24.95
N LYS A 707 103.91 -63.49 -26.29
CA LYS A 707 103.74 -64.73 -27.06
C LYS A 707 104.86 -65.72 -26.77
N ARG A 708 104.52 -67.01 -26.72
CA ARG A 708 105.48 -68.11 -26.66
C ARG A 708 105.41 -68.94 -27.94
N GLU A 709 106.52 -69.61 -28.26
CA GLU A 709 106.58 -70.56 -29.37
C GLU A 709 106.97 -71.97 -28.92
N PHE A 710 106.54 -72.99 -29.66
CA PHE A 710 107.04 -74.37 -29.56
C PHE A 710 107.03 -75.01 -30.96
N THR A 711 107.87 -76.01 -31.19
CA THR A 711 107.99 -76.68 -32.49
C THR A 711 107.45 -78.11 -32.42
N LEU A 712 106.56 -78.46 -33.34
CA LEU A 712 105.97 -79.79 -33.44
C LEU A 712 106.66 -80.65 -34.49
N TYR A 713 107.06 -81.85 -34.06
CA TYR A 713 107.62 -82.91 -34.89
C TYR A 713 106.74 -84.16 -34.82
N HIS A 714 106.76 -85.01 -35.86
CA HIS A 714 106.06 -86.30 -35.87
C HIS A 714 107.05 -87.44 -36.15
N GLN A 715 106.95 -88.54 -35.39
CA GLN A 715 107.74 -89.74 -35.66
C GLN A 715 107.05 -90.61 -36.72
N LYS A 716 107.42 -90.40 -37.98
CA LYS A 716 107.39 -91.46 -38.99
C LYS A 716 108.84 -91.85 -39.27
N ASN A 717 109.18 -93.09 -38.93
CA ASN A 717 110.48 -93.69 -39.21
C ASN A 717 110.86 -93.51 -40.68
N GLU A 718 111.77 -92.59 -40.96
CA GLU A 718 112.75 -92.71 -42.04
C GLU A 718 114.14 -92.40 -41.46
N THR A 719 114.77 -93.50 -41.04
CA THR A 719 116.21 -93.80 -41.15
C THR A 719 117.24 -92.72 -40.83
N PHE A 720 117.96 -92.96 -39.74
CA PHE A 720 119.40 -92.73 -39.69
C PHE A 720 120.08 -93.27 -40.97
N VAL A 721 120.68 -92.39 -41.75
CA VAL A 721 121.90 -92.67 -42.53
C VAL A 721 122.84 -91.49 -42.27
N LYS A 722 124.09 -91.84 -41.93
CA LYS A 722 125.26 -91.01 -41.55
C LYS A 722 125.23 -89.52 -41.86
#